data_AF-A0AAV3QZ30-F1
#
_entry.id   AF-A0AAV3QZ30-F1
#
_cell.length_a   1.000
_cell.length_b   1.000
_cell.length_c   1.000
_cell.angle_alpha   90.00
_cell.angle_beta   90.00
_cell.angle_gamma   90.00
#
_symmetry.space_group_name_H-M   'P 1'
#
loop_
_entity.id
_entity.type
_entity.pdbx_description
1 polymer ?
#
loop_
_entity_poly.entity_id
_entity_poly.type
_entity_poly.pdbx_seq_one_letter_code
_entity_poly.pdbx_strand_id
1 'polypeptide(L)'
;MNLKVEEDQVQFVNARISSPMCKEEVMVTAAYASCHIPTRRQLWEGLSNTSSTTLPWIVMGDFNVIKGLSEQVGCKALDPRALEDFNDCIMYCRLEDAGYCGSSLSWSNGRISKRLDRVLHNQSYGELYTQVKVKQLAKTLSDHAPMLVYSNKPKDGPKGSFKFQKMWFHHPEFIKLVEDNWLLPLVGDPLFVLGMKLKRLKGVLREWNKETFGNVFTMVERAEEEVQECEADYEQSPTPEHREALQRTKANHLKCLAIEEDFLSQQSGIKWLAEGDKNTGFYHNYIRKRRKQSAVLGILEEGAWLTDSEEIAASGVNYFKDLFTGDTTSEEVELVDCIPSLVTSSDNEMLMAVPELEEVRRVVFSLNKDSVAGPDGFNGHFFHNFWNLIAMEVLAVVRHFMAGSPLHQSFTSTSIVLIPKGDHPKSWKEYRPISLCTFVNKIMSKLLNARISTILPKLISPFQAGFVPGRIIQDNILLAQELMHQIDAGKKEGNVILNLDMAKAFDRLSWNFLHKVLAKFGFSEAWIDRVLSCLGNNWFSLILNGKAVGFFKSEKGVRQGDPLSPALFILAEEYLLRGLHKLYTVSPELAYKSGSSVKVPALAFADDVLIFSNGSKAALSKIMHFLNHYQTVSGQLVSTEKSSFIMSNKAPNVRCTIVQRTTNFRRSTAPLLYLGIPIYKGKKQIFLFEDLVEKIRARLASWSSNFLSFGGRITLLQSVLTALPVYYLQVMQMPVQVTQQIQRIFNKFLWDGTPWCKWSTACAPFEEGGLNLRSLEEIHKTFMHKAWLRMREGKCLWSQFMLDKYCRKHHPRLAPVHPAHSRVWKCLHKVRDSAEDMIHWQVGEGSCDFWLDSWMDIGPLFKLYQGRQGGTKVQDLWQQGKWDEDKLSSMISQEHLSKVKAVFIDHGSPDRAIWKESIDGNFSFKGTYEELRHKRNRSALYAAIWHSNIPRKMSFLAWRLMRGCLPVDEVMQQKGISLASKCQCCQQIETVVHIFFTNHIADQVWGHFAQMVGIKHLKFSSILQICQRVTSILTANGRANMLQAKFWSGDSYIASILGAHTSVKHRHRPALVSWSRPTKGNFKLNIDAAFKEGQAGYGGILRNDQGQLVDARGIFGLCPSALEAEVEALLSIMKWCSIKGYSRMHIEVDTLQLVHMIHGNVAHWQLSNKLAYIRKLLTSLGSHITHIYREKNMIADWIAKHSCKNKQDYNWGEGPDTVLRRLVKLDLGLPQLYFR
;
A
#
# COMPACT_ATOMS: atom_id res chain seq x y z
N MET A 1 41.03 7.22 1.69
CA MET A 1 39.87 6.39 1.33
C MET A 1 40.46 5.12 0.75
N ASN A 2 40.22 3.98 1.39
CA ASN A 2 40.75 2.68 0.97
C ASN A 2 39.63 1.94 0.23
N LEU A 3 39.93 1.45 -0.97
CA LEU A 3 39.01 0.67 -1.78
C LEU A 3 39.60 -0.72 -1.97
N LYS A 4 38.83 -1.76 -1.65
CA LYS A 4 39.22 -3.16 -1.80
C LYS A 4 38.17 -3.88 -2.64
N VAL A 5 38.53 -4.31 -3.84
CA VAL A 5 37.65 -5.12 -4.69
C VAL A 5 37.50 -6.51 -4.05
N GLU A 6 36.26 -6.95 -3.85
CA GLU A 6 35.92 -8.26 -3.27
C GLU A 6 35.52 -9.27 -4.34
N GLU A 7 34.83 -8.80 -5.38
CA GLU A 7 34.36 -9.64 -6.46
C GLU A 7 34.39 -8.84 -7.76
N ASP A 8 34.92 -9.46 -8.82
CA ASP A 8 35.01 -8.88 -10.15
C ASP A 8 34.38 -9.87 -11.14
N GLN A 9 33.18 -9.55 -11.60
CA GLN A 9 32.41 -10.34 -12.56
C GLN A 9 32.16 -9.52 -13.83
N VAL A 10 31.89 -10.21 -14.93
CA VAL A 10 31.67 -9.59 -16.25
C VAL A 10 30.59 -8.50 -16.24
N GLN A 11 29.57 -8.65 -15.39
CA GLN A 11 28.42 -7.73 -15.33
C GLN A 11 28.39 -6.86 -14.06
N PHE A 12 29.27 -7.09 -13.08
CA PHE A 12 29.35 -6.25 -11.89
C PHE A 12 30.69 -6.40 -11.14
N VAL A 13 31.06 -5.35 -10.41
CA VAL A 13 32.21 -5.36 -9.50
C VAL A 13 31.73 -5.00 -8.11
N ASN A 14 31.99 -5.86 -7.12
CA ASN A 14 31.79 -5.56 -5.71
C ASN A 14 33.10 -5.06 -5.10
N ALA A 15 33.07 -3.91 -4.44
CA ALA A 15 34.20 -3.35 -3.74
C ALA A 15 33.78 -2.80 -2.38
N ARG A 16 34.63 -3.00 -1.38
CA ARG A 16 34.49 -2.39 -0.07
C ARG A 16 35.27 -1.08 -0.01
N ILE A 17 34.64 -0.05 0.50
CA ILE A 17 35.23 1.26 0.72
C ILE A 17 35.26 1.57 2.21
N SER A 18 36.43 1.96 2.72
CA SER A 18 36.61 2.52 4.07
C SER A 18 37.29 3.89 4.00
N SER A 19 36.93 4.81 4.88
CA SER A 19 37.52 6.16 4.89
C SER A 19 37.72 6.63 6.33
N PRO A 20 38.82 7.32 6.67
CA PRO A 20 38.99 7.91 8.00
C PRO A 20 37.83 8.85 8.39
N MET A 21 37.16 9.47 7.40
CA MET A 21 35.99 10.32 7.61
C MET A 21 34.67 9.55 7.75
N CYS A 22 34.62 8.30 7.28
CA CYS A 22 33.48 7.40 7.45
C CYS A 22 33.86 6.31 8.45
N LYS A 23 33.47 6.47 9.71
CA LYS A 23 33.64 5.48 10.80
C LYS A 23 33.10 4.05 10.51
N GLU A 24 32.51 3.80 9.35
CA GLU A 24 31.91 2.52 8.95
C GLU A 24 32.35 2.14 7.52
N GLU A 25 32.53 0.84 7.28
CA GLU A 25 32.83 0.27 5.95
C GLU A 25 31.57 0.19 5.09
N VAL A 26 31.69 0.53 3.81
CA VAL A 26 30.59 0.55 2.85
C VAL A 26 30.88 -0.44 1.71
N MET A 27 29.90 -1.28 1.37
CA MET A 27 29.94 -2.08 0.16
C MET A 27 29.42 -1.28 -1.04
N VAL A 28 30.15 -1.31 -2.14
CA VAL A 28 29.79 -0.66 -3.41
C VAL A 28 29.80 -1.69 -4.52
N THR A 29 28.68 -1.83 -5.22
CA THR A 29 28.59 -2.64 -6.44
C THR A 29 28.48 -1.72 -7.65
N ALA A 30 29.41 -1.79 -8.58
CA ALA A 30 29.30 -1.17 -9.89
C ALA A 30 28.69 -2.19 -10.87
N ALA A 31 27.51 -1.92 -11.43
CA ALA A 31 26.79 -2.83 -12.32
C ALA A 31 26.85 -2.39 -13.79
N TYR A 32 27.03 -3.34 -14.69
CA TYR A 32 26.91 -3.18 -16.13
C TYR A 32 26.22 -4.41 -16.73
N ALA A 33 24.91 -4.35 -16.81
CA ALA A 33 24.07 -5.49 -17.13
C ALA A 33 24.02 -5.80 -18.64
N SER A 34 23.85 -7.06 -19.00
CA SER A 34 23.65 -7.47 -20.39
C SER A 34 22.30 -7.02 -20.95
N CYS A 35 22.27 -6.66 -22.24
CA CYS A 35 21.03 -6.42 -22.99
C CYS A 35 20.21 -7.70 -23.25
N HIS A 36 20.81 -8.89 -23.09
CA HIS A 36 20.17 -10.18 -23.35
C HIS A 36 19.57 -10.77 -22.06
N ILE A 37 18.26 -11.05 -22.06
CA ILE A 37 17.49 -11.40 -20.85
C ILE A 37 18.08 -12.60 -20.08
N PRO A 38 18.32 -13.78 -20.70
CA PRO A 38 18.95 -14.92 -20.02
C PRO A 38 20.30 -14.60 -19.37
N THR A 39 21.15 -13.83 -20.07
CA THR A 39 22.50 -13.50 -19.60
C THR A 39 22.45 -12.53 -18.42
N ARG A 40 21.51 -11.58 -18.47
CA ARG A 40 21.29 -10.63 -17.38
C ARG A 40 20.84 -11.29 -16.08
N ARG A 41 20.22 -12.48 -16.11
CA ARG A 41 19.82 -13.20 -14.88
C ARG A 41 21.01 -13.58 -14.00
N GLN A 42 22.20 -13.76 -14.58
CA GLN A 42 23.42 -13.99 -13.81
C GLN A 42 23.78 -12.79 -12.92
N LEU A 43 23.54 -11.55 -13.39
CA LEU A 43 23.68 -10.36 -12.56
C LEU A 43 22.68 -10.38 -11.39
N TRP A 44 21.42 -10.78 -11.64
CA TRP A 44 20.41 -10.88 -10.59
C TRP A 44 20.78 -11.90 -9.53
N GLU A 45 21.33 -13.06 -9.92
CA GLU A 45 21.86 -14.07 -9.01
C GLU A 45 23.07 -13.54 -8.21
N GLY A 46 24.00 -12.84 -8.86
CA GLY A 46 25.15 -12.21 -8.20
C GLY A 46 24.76 -11.15 -7.16
N LEU A 47 23.82 -10.26 -7.51
CA LEU A 47 23.25 -9.29 -6.56
C LEU A 47 22.50 -10.00 -5.43
N SER A 48 21.79 -11.09 -5.72
CA SER A 48 21.07 -11.89 -4.72
C SER A 48 22.03 -12.53 -3.72
N ASN A 49 23.19 -13.02 -4.16
CA ASN A 49 24.24 -13.53 -3.28
C ASN A 49 24.82 -12.40 -2.39
N THR A 50 25.10 -11.24 -3.01
CA THR A 50 25.64 -10.06 -2.31
C THR A 50 24.65 -9.49 -1.30
N SER A 51 23.35 -9.64 -1.53
CA SER A 51 22.28 -9.12 -0.66
C SER A 51 22.27 -9.69 0.77
N SER A 52 23.00 -10.79 1.00
CA SER A 52 23.20 -11.39 2.32
C SER A 52 24.13 -10.56 3.24
N THR A 53 24.79 -9.53 2.71
CA THR A 53 25.68 -8.64 3.47
C THR A 53 24.95 -7.85 4.57
N THR A 54 25.60 -7.70 5.73
CA THR A 54 25.13 -6.81 6.80
C THR A 54 25.66 -5.38 6.66
N LEU A 55 26.60 -5.15 5.75
CA LEU A 55 27.22 -3.83 5.56
C LEU A 55 26.26 -2.84 4.87
N PRO A 56 26.42 -1.53 5.12
CA PRO A 56 25.90 -0.48 4.25
C PRO A 56 26.25 -0.73 2.78
N TRP A 57 25.26 -1.03 1.94
CA TRP A 57 25.46 -1.43 0.55
C TRP A 57 24.79 -0.48 -0.45
N ILE A 58 25.54 -0.05 -1.46
CA ILE A 58 25.07 0.74 -2.60
C ILE A 58 25.44 0.05 -3.91
N VAL A 59 24.48 -0.07 -4.82
CA VAL A 59 24.62 -0.65 -6.16
C VAL A 59 24.39 0.45 -7.19
N MET A 60 25.30 0.68 -8.11
CA MET A 60 25.16 1.74 -9.10
C MET A 60 25.67 1.34 -10.48
N GLY A 61 25.04 1.84 -11.54
CA GLY A 61 25.50 1.64 -12.92
C GLY A 61 24.37 1.41 -13.90
N ASP A 62 24.69 0.80 -15.04
CA ASP A 62 23.76 0.56 -16.14
C ASP A 62 23.12 -0.84 -16.01
N PHE A 63 21.80 -0.88 -15.86
CA PHE A 63 21.05 -2.13 -15.74
C PHE A 63 20.46 -2.63 -17.05
N ASN A 64 20.56 -1.87 -18.15
CA ASN A 64 20.01 -2.22 -19.46
C ASN A 64 18.52 -2.66 -19.44
N VAL A 65 17.78 -2.22 -18.43
CA VAL A 65 16.36 -2.51 -18.22
C VAL A 65 15.69 -1.35 -17.50
N ILE A 66 14.43 -1.11 -17.82
CA ILE A 66 13.60 -0.10 -17.15
C ILE A 66 12.73 -0.78 -16.10
N LYS A 67 12.31 -0.03 -15.08
CA LYS A 67 11.46 -0.53 -14.00
C LYS A 67 9.98 -0.54 -14.40
N GLY A 68 9.57 0.43 -15.21
CA GLY A 68 8.20 0.57 -15.70
C GLY A 68 8.14 1.29 -17.04
N LEU A 69 6.98 1.22 -17.71
CA LEU A 69 6.78 1.80 -19.04
C LEU A 69 6.93 3.33 -19.08
N SER A 70 6.73 4.01 -17.96
CA SER A 70 6.90 5.46 -17.82
C SER A 70 8.36 5.94 -17.95
N GLU A 71 9.33 5.02 -17.93
CA GLU A 71 10.76 5.31 -18.00
C GLU A 71 11.34 5.13 -19.42
N GLN A 72 10.47 5.16 -20.43
CA GLN A 72 10.82 5.12 -21.84
C GLN A 72 10.02 6.17 -22.63
N VAL A 73 10.67 6.78 -23.62
CA VAL A 73 10.07 7.61 -24.65
C VAL A 73 10.49 7.08 -26.02
N GLY A 74 9.53 6.89 -26.93
CA GLY A 74 9.72 6.28 -28.26
C GLY A 74 9.13 4.87 -28.38
N CYS A 75 8.38 4.61 -29.46
CA CYS A 75 7.58 3.38 -29.64
C CYS A 75 8.46 2.13 -29.92
N LYS A 76 8.59 1.25 -28.93
CA LYS A 76 8.88 -0.18 -29.15
C LYS A 76 8.23 -1.00 -28.04
N ALA A 77 7.55 -2.09 -28.39
CA ALA A 77 7.00 -3.04 -27.43
C ALA A 77 8.14 -3.65 -26.60
N LEU A 78 7.98 -3.66 -25.27
CA LEU A 78 8.90 -4.26 -24.32
C LEU A 78 8.43 -5.66 -23.95
N ASP A 79 9.37 -6.56 -23.62
CA ASP A 79 9.04 -7.86 -23.03
C ASP A 79 8.65 -7.68 -21.55
N PRO A 80 7.40 -7.97 -21.14
CA PRO A 80 6.97 -7.85 -19.75
C PRO A 80 7.80 -8.68 -18.76
N ARG A 81 8.39 -9.79 -19.23
CA ARG A 81 9.21 -10.68 -18.40
C ARG A 81 10.52 -10.00 -17.98
N ALA A 82 11.09 -9.17 -18.83
CA ALA A 82 12.30 -8.41 -18.52
C ALA A 82 12.07 -7.41 -17.37
N LEU A 83 10.92 -6.76 -17.37
CA LEU A 83 10.50 -5.84 -16.31
C LEU A 83 10.23 -6.58 -15.00
N GLU A 84 9.55 -7.74 -15.08
CA GLU A 84 9.20 -8.54 -13.91
C GLU A 84 10.45 -9.13 -13.24
N ASP A 85 11.39 -9.70 -14.01
CA ASP A 85 12.66 -10.25 -13.50
C ASP A 85 13.49 -9.18 -12.74
N PHE A 86 13.57 -7.95 -13.27
CA PHE A 86 14.32 -6.87 -12.62
C PHE A 86 13.66 -6.40 -11.32
N ASN A 87 12.35 -6.19 -11.34
CA ASN A 87 11.60 -5.80 -10.16
C ASN A 87 11.64 -6.88 -9.07
N ASP A 88 11.60 -8.16 -9.47
CA ASP A 88 11.74 -9.28 -8.55
C ASP A 88 13.15 -9.33 -7.93
N CYS A 89 14.21 -9.06 -8.71
CA CYS A 89 15.58 -8.97 -8.18
C CYS A 89 15.73 -7.83 -7.15
N ILE A 90 15.25 -6.62 -7.45
CA ILE A 90 15.29 -5.48 -6.52
C ILE A 90 14.57 -5.84 -5.22
N MET A 91 13.39 -6.46 -5.32
CA MET A 91 12.58 -6.88 -4.18
C MET A 91 13.30 -7.95 -3.35
N TYR A 92 13.87 -8.97 -4.00
CA TYR A 92 14.62 -10.05 -3.35
C TYR A 92 15.86 -9.52 -2.63
N CYS A 93 16.64 -8.66 -3.29
CA CYS A 93 17.87 -8.08 -2.77
C CYS A 93 17.63 -6.97 -1.73
N ARG A 94 16.37 -6.59 -1.48
CA ARG A 94 15.99 -5.52 -0.53
C ARG A 94 16.63 -4.17 -0.85
N LEU A 95 16.72 -3.86 -2.13
CA LEU A 95 17.35 -2.64 -2.63
C LEU A 95 16.30 -1.55 -2.88
N GLU A 96 16.65 -0.32 -2.54
CA GLU A 96 15.83 0.88 -2.76
C GLU A 96 16.48 1.79 -3.81
N ASP A 97 15.70 2.27 -4.78
CA ASP A 97 16.18 3.23 -5.80
C ASP A 97 16.44 4.59 -5.15
N ALA A 98 17.67 5.12 -5.28
CA ALA A 98 18.14 6.38 -4.73
C ALA A 98 17.41 7.62 -5.29
N GLY A 99 16.71 7.48 -6.43
CA GLY A 99 16.10 8.59 -7.15
C GLY A 99 17.13 9.36 -7.99
N TYR A 100 16.75 10.53 -8.52
CA TYR A 100 17.61 11.38 -9.33
C TYR A 100 17.14 12.85 -9.35
N CYS A 101 18.03 13.74 -9.78
CA CYS A 101 17.83 15.16 -10.10
C CYS A 101 18.46 15.44 -11.48
N GLY A 102 17.80 16.25 -12.32
CA GLY A 102 18.23 16.51 -13.70
C GLY A 102 17.36 15.81 -14.75
N SER A 103 17.98 15.29 -15.83
CA SER A 103 17.27 14.52 -16.87
C SER A 103 16.57 13.30 -16.25
N SER A 104 15.39 12.94 -16.77
CA SER A 104 14.69 11.72 -16.35
C SER A 104 15.15 10.48 -17.10
N LEU A 105 15.79 10.66 -18.26
CA LEU A 105 16.23 9.60 -19.14
C LEU A 105 17.75 9.65 -19.21
N SER A 106 18.36 8.60 -18.66
CA SER A 106 19.81 8.49 -18.58
C SER A 106 20.42 8.14 -19.94
N TRP A 107 19.71 7.41 -20.81
CA TRP A 107 20.19 6.96 -22.11
C TRP A 107 19.33 7.46 -23.28
N SER A 108 19.93 7.77 -24.43
CA SER A 108 19.21 8.11 -25.67
C SER A 108 20.02 7.84 -26.93
N ASN A 109 19.40 7.24 -27.94
CA ASN A 109 19.98 7.11 -29.29
C ASN A 109 19.39 8.11 -30.31
N GLY A 110 18.73 9.16 -29.84
CA GLY A 110 18.09 10.18 -30.68
C GLY A 110 16.68 9.83 -31.19
N ARG A 111 16.28 8.54 -31.18
CA ARG A 111 14.90 8.10 -31.51
C ARG A 111 14.14 7.55 -30.31
N ILE A 112 14.85 6.88 -29.42
CA ILE A 112 14.33 6.25 -28.21
C ILE A 112 15.20 6.71 -27.04
N SER A 113 14.57 7.06 -25.94
CA SER A 113 15.24 7.46 -24.71
C SER A 113 14.71 6.65 -23.52
N LYS A 114 15.61 6.20 -22.63
CA LYS A 114 15.30 5.28 -21.52
C LYS A 114 16.05 5.68 -20.25
N ARG A 115 15.56 5.24 -19.10
CA ARG A 115 16.29 5.28 -17.82
C ARG A 115 16.91 3.91 -17.50
N LEU A 116 18.14 3.72 -17.95
CA LEU A 116 18.90 2.47 -17.78
C LEU A 116 19.86 2.53 -16.59
N ASP A 117 20.40 3.71 -16.32
CA ASP A 117 21.37 3.97 -15.27
C ASP A 117 20.67 4.28 -13.94
N ARG A 118 21.08 3.60 -12.87
CA ARG A 118 20.47 3.72 -11.54
C ARG A 118 21.48 3.61 -10.42
N VAL A 119 21.06 4.12 -9.28
CA VAL A 119 21.70 3.92 -7.99
C VAL A 119 20.65 3.31 -7.08
N LEU A 120 20.94 2.15 -6.51
CA LEU A 120 20.14 1.41 -5.56
C LEU A 120 20.92 1.28 -4.25
N HIS A 121 20.27 1.17 -3.10
CA HIS A 121 20.96 0.97 -1.83
C HIS A 121 20.14 0.09 -0.87
N ASN A 122 20.80 -0.63 0.02
CA ASN A 122 20.12 -1.38 1.07
C ASN A 122 19.72 -0.46 2.25
N GLN A 123 19.04 -1.04 3.24
CA GLN A 123 18.57 -0.30 4.41
C GLN A 123 19.72 0.27 5.25
N SER A 124 20.76 -0.53 5.52
CA SER A 124 21.91 -0.12 6.34
C SER A 124 22.61 1.11 5.75
N TYR A 125 22.71 1.21 4.42
CA TYR A 125 23.24 2.40 3.75
C TYR A 125 22.35 3.64 3.94
N GLY A 126 21.03 3.47 3.88
CA GLY A 126 20.09 4.55 4.14
C GLY A 126 20.03 4.97 5.62
N GLU A 127 20.40 4.09 6.56
CA GLU A 127 20.52 4.41 7.99
C GLU A 127 21.75 5.28 8.23
N LEU A 128 22.86 4.93 7.60
CA LEU A 128 24.11 5.65 7.72
C LEU A 128 24.06 7.07 7.10
N TYR A 129 23.33 7.23 5.98
CA TYR A 129 23.25 8.50 5.25
C TYR A 129 21.80 9.02 5.14
N THR A 130 21.51 10.11 5.86
CA THR A 130 20.16 10.74 5.87
C THR A 130 19.73 11.34 4.53
N GLN A 131 20.67 11.71 3.67
CA GLN A 131 20.40 12.16 2.30
C GLN A 131 21.37 11.49 1.32
N VAL A 132 20.81 10.72 0.39
CA VAL A 132 21.49 10.21 -0.81
C VAL A 132 20.87 10.93 -2.01
N LYS A 133 21.62 11.86 -2.63
CA LYS A 133 21.19 12.60 -3.82
C LYS A 133 21.94 12.06 -5.03
N VAL A 134 21.24 11.87 -6.15
CA VAL A 134 21.86 11.50 -7.43
C VAL A 134 21.58 12.62 -8.43
N LYS A 135 22.62 13.23 -9.00
CA LYS A 135 22.50 14.26 -10.05
C LYS A 135 22.91 13.66 -11.39
N GLN A 136 22.01 13.68 -12.37
CA GLN A 136 22.35 13.37 -13.76
C GLN A 136 22.99 14.61 -14.39
N LEU A 137 24.21 14.45 -14.89
CA LEU A 137 24.96 15.49 -15.58
C LEU A 137 24.58 15.53 -17.07
N ALA A 138 24.95 16.61 -17.75
CA ALA A 138 24.63 16.79 -19.16
C ALA A 138 25.34 15.72 -20.03
N LYS A 139 24.62 15.25 -21.06
CA LYS A 139 25.16 14.36 -22.09
C LYS A 139 26.03 15.19 -23.03
N THR A 140 27.33 15.03 -22.96
CA THR A 140 28.27 15.77 -23.82
C THR A 140 28.64 14.93 -25.04
N LEU A 141 29.38 13.83 -24.84
CA LEU A 141 29.88 12.95 -25.90
C LEU A 141 29.34 11.51 -25.82
N SER A 142 28.60 11.17 -24.76
CA SER A 142 28.01 9.85 -24.54
C SER A 142 26.49 9.87 -24.76
N ASP A 143 25.94 8.74 -25.20
CA ASP A 143 24.51 8.46 -25.23
C ASP A 143 23.91 8.29 -23.81
N HIS A 144 24.76 8.01 -22.81
CA HIS A 144 24.44 8.02 -21.38
C HIS A 144 24.73 9.37 -20.70
N ALA A 145 23.92 9.72 -19.71
CA ALA A 145 24.13 10.85 -18.80
C ALA A 145 24.97 10.39 -17.60
N PRO A 146 26.14 11.01 -17.32
CA PRO A 146 26.91 10.67 -16.13
C PRO A 146 26.11 10.89 -14.85
N MET A 147 26.23 9.98 -13.88
CA MET A 147 25.56 10.08 -12.57
C MET A 147 26.56 10.48 -11.48
N LEU A 148 26.21 11.50 -10.71
CA LEU A 148 26.98 11.95 -9.54
C LEU A 148 26.18 11.70 -8.26
N VAL A 149 26.77 10.93 -7.33
CA VAL A 149 26.13 10.54 -6.07
C VAL A 149 26.68 11.35 -4.91
N TYR A 150 25.81 11.97 -4.13
CA TYR A 150 26.12 12.68 -2.89
C TYR A 150 25.47 11.97 -1.70
N SER A 151 26.28 11.55 -0.73
CA SER A 151 25.78 10.91 0.49
C SER A 151 26.25 11.72 1.71
N ASN A 152 25.29 12.34 2.43
CA ASN A 152 25.60 13.16 3.60
C ASN A 152 25.16 12.46 4.90
N LYS A 153 26.10 12.39 5.86
CA LYS A 153 25.80 12.05 7.25
C LYS A 153 24.96 13.17 7.89
N PRO A 154 24.16 12.86 8.92
CA PRO A 154 23.50 13.90 9.69
C PRO A 154 24.54 14.90 10.22
N LYS A 155 24.53 16.13 9.71
CA LYS A 155 24.98 17.27 10.54
C LYS A 155 23.87 17.54 11.55
N ASP A 156 24.21 18.01 12.75
CA ASP A 156 23.24 18.52 13.71
C ASP A 156 22.34 19.53 12.99
N GLY A 157 21.16 19.05 12.61
CA GLY A 157 20.19 19.84 11.88
C GLY A 157 19.71 20.99 12.78
N PRO A 158 19.12 22.04 12.19
CA PRO A 158 18.48 23.08 12.99
C PRO A 158 17.51 22.44 13.99
N LYS A 159 17.53 22.93 15.25
CA LYS A 159 16.63 22.47 16.32
C LYS A 159 15.20 22.43 15.79
N GLY A 160 14.59 21.24 15.79
CA GLY A 160 13.22 21.06 15.32
C GLY A 160 12.25 22.00 16.05
N SER A 161 11.22 22.46 15.34
CA SER A 161 10.13 23.22 15.96
C SER A 161 9.42 22.36 17.01
N PHE A 162 9.02 22.99 18.12
CA PHE A 162 8.24 22.32 19.17
C PHE A 162 6.98 21.68 18.58
N LYS A 163 6.73 20.42 18.97
CA LYS A 163 5.52 19.67 18.63
C LYS A 163 5.12 18.87 19.85
N PHE A 164 3.84 18.88 20.17
CA PHE A 164 3.26 18.08 21.25
C PHE A 164 3.43 16.59 20.95
N GLN A 165 3.96 15.82 21.91
CA GLN A 165 4.31 14.41 21.70
C GLN A 165 3.38 13.50 22.52
N LYS A 166 2.81 12.49 21.86
CA LYS A 166 1.91 11.51 22.48
C LYS A 166 2.60 10.76 23.61
N MET A 167 3.90 10.51 23.47
CA MET A 167 4.68 9.75 24.45
C MET A 167 4.69 10.37 25.86
N TRP A 168 4.42 11.68 25.99
CA TRP A 168 4.41 12.37 27.27
C TRP A 168 3.35 11.84 28.24
N PHE A 169 2.25 11.27 27.74
CA PHE A 169 1.21 10.66 28.57
C PHE A 169 1.67 9.42 29.34
N HIS A 170 2.81 8.81 28.98
CA HIS A 170 3.39 7.70 29.74
C HIS A 170 4.13 8.15 31.01
N HIS A 171 4.34 9.46 31.19
CA HIS A 171 4.99 9.98 32.38
C HIS A 171 3.94 10.41 33.43
N PRO A 172 4.03 9.92 34.69
CA PRO A 172 3.01 10.17 35.71
C PRO A 172 2.85 11.66 36.06
N GLU A 173 3.94 12.43 36.03
CA GLU A 173 3.90 13.87 36.38
C GLU A 173 3.41 14.78 35.25
N PHE A 174 3.23 14.25 34.03
CA PHE A 174 2.91 15.08 32.87
C PHE A 174 1.58 15.83 33.02
N ILE A 175 0.55 15.15 33.51
CA ILE A 175 -0.78 15.76 33.68
C ILE A 175 -0.70 16.90 34.71
N LYS A 176 -0.06 16.63 35.85
CA LYS A 176 0.14 17.62 36.93
C LYS A 176 0.94 18.83 36.45
N LEU A 177 2.02 18.61 35.70
CA LEU A 177 2.84 19.69 35.12
C LEU A 177 2.01 20.65 34.24
N VAL A 178 1.09 20.09 33.44
CA VAL A 178 0.18 20.89 32.61
C VAL A 178 -0.82 21.65 33.47
N GLU A 179 -1.45 21.00 34.45
CA GLU A 179 -2.42 21.61 35.36
C GLU A 179 -1.82 22.77 36.16
N ASP A 180 -0.68 22.54 36.82
CA ASP A 180 0.03 23.54 37.63
C ASP A 180 0.39 24.77 36.78
N ASN A 181 0.85 24.56 35.54
CA ASN A 181 1.15 25.68 34.65
C ASN A 181 -0.11 26.39 34.13
N TRP A 182 -1.21 25.68 33.92
CA TRP A 182 -2.42 26.23 33.32
C TRP A 182 -3.23 27.10 34.30
N LEU A 183 -3.19 26.75 35.59
CA LEU A 183 -3.89 27.45 36.67
C LEU A 183 -3.25 28.79 37.06
N LEU A 184 -2.01 29.05 36.66
CA LEU A 184 -1.36 30.34 36.91
C LEU A 184 -2.15 31.50 36.27
N PRO A 185 -2.49 32.55 37.05
CA PRO A 185 -3.40 33.60 36.64
C PRO A 185 -2.83 34.43 35.48
N LEU A 186 -3.72 34.83 34.56
CA LEU A 186 -3.45 35.72 33.45
C LEU A 186 -4.70 36.58 33.22
N VAL A 187 -4.50 37.89 33.03
CA VAL A 187 -5.57 38.85 32.77
C VAL A 187 -5.39 39.43 31.37
N GLY A 188 -6.49 39.54 30.63
CA GLY A 188 -6.52 40.08 29.27
C GLY A 188 -7.77 39.60 28.54
N ASP A 189 -7.88 39.91 27.25
CA ASP A 189 -8.96 39.37 26.42
C ASP A 189 -8.81 37.84 26.25
N PRO A 190 -9.89 37.12 25.90
CA PRO A 190 -9.84 35.66 25.79
C PRO A 190 -8.77 35.13 24.82
N LEU A 191 -8.52 35.82 23.69
CA LEU A 191 -7.51 35.41 22.71
C LEU A 191 -6.10 35.57 23.28
N PHE A 192 -5.83 36.66 23.99
CA PHE A 192 -4.57 36.89 24.69
C PHE A 192 -4.33 35.84 25.78
N VAL A 193 -5.32 35.59 26.65
CA VAL A 193 -5.20 34.65 27.76
C VAL A 193 -4.85 33.25 27.26
N LEU A 194 -5.62 32.70 26.31
CA LEU A 194 -5.34 31.37 25.77
C LEU A 194 -3.98 31.33 25.05
N GLY A 195 -3.66 32.36 24.26
CA GLY A 195 -2.41 32.43 23.50
C GLY A 195 -1.17 32.46 24.41
N MET A 196 -1.23 33.22 25.50
CA MET A 196 -0.14 33.29 26.48
C MET A 196 0.00 32.03 27.32
N LYS A 197 -1.11 31.40 27.74
CA LYS A 197 -1.08 30.10 28.43
C LYS A 197 -0.40 29.03 27.56
N LEU A 198 -0.77 28.93 26.28
CA LEU A 198 -0.12 28.00 25.33
C LEU A 198 1.36 28.32 25.13
N LYS A 199 1.72 29.60 24.98
CA LYS A 199 3.11 30.04 24.81
C LYS A 199 3.97 29.70 26.03
N ARG A 200 3.44 29.93 27.24
CA ARG A 200 4.11 29.59 28.51
C ARG A 200 4.31 28.08 28.63
N LEU A 201 3.23 27.30 28.44
CA LEU A 201 3.28 25.84 28.53
C LEU A 201 4.28 25.23 27.54
N LYS A 202 4.34 25.77 26.31
CA LYS A 202 5.32 25.37 25.30
C LYS A 202 6.76 25.50 25.78
N GLY A 203 7.09 26.57 26.51
CA GLY A 203 8.43 26.77 27.08
C GLY A 203 8.77 25.67 28.07
N VAL A 204 7.89 25.44 29.04
CA VAL A 204 8.02 24.43 30.10
C VAL A 204 8.15 23.02 29.52
N LEU A 205 7.26 22.63 28.61
CA LEU A 205 7.28 21.29 28.00
C LEU A 205 8.54 21.04 27.17
N ARG A 206 9.12 22.07 26.56
CA ARG A 206 10.34 21.94 25.77
C ARG A 206 11.55 21.62 26.64
N GLU A 207 11.65 22.30 27.78
CA GLU A 207 12.71 22.08 28.76
C GLU A 207 12.53 20.72 29.46
N TRP A 208 11.33 20.45 29.97
CA TRP A 208 10.98 19.18 30.61
C TRP A 208 11.20 17.96 29.71
N ASN A 209 10.83 18.02 28.42
CA ASN A 209 11.08 16.91 27.49
C ASN A 209 12.59 16.63 27.31
N LYS A 210 13.42 17.68 27.29
CA LYS A 210 14.86 17.54 27.14
C LYS A 210 15.47 16.87 28.38
N GLU A 211 15.00 17.24 29.57
CA GLU A 211 15.49 16.71 30.84
C GLU A 211 14.98 15.30 31.14
N THR A 212 13.71 15.02 30.85
CA THR A 212 13.05 13.76 31.25
C THR A 212 13.23 12.63 30.22
N PHE A 213 13.10 12.92 28.92
CA PHE A 213 13.14 11.88 27.88
C PHE A 213 14.44 11.90 27.07
N GLY A 214 15.04 13.08 26.87
CA GLY A 214 16.27 13.22 26.08
C GLY A 214 16.13 12.59 24.68
N ASN A 215 17.03 11.65 24.35
CA ASN A 215 16.94 10.83 23.16
C ASN A 215 16.22 9.52 23.48
N VAL A 216 15.00 9.37 22.94
CA VAL A 216 14.14 8.19 23.15
C VAL A 216 14.82 6.88 22.75
N PHE A 217 15.64 6.88 21.69
CA PHE A 217 16.32 5.66 21.23
C PHE A 217 17.39 5.21 22.24
N THR A 218 18.20 6.16 22.71
CA THR A 218 19.22 5.89 23.75
C THR A 218 18.59 5.47 25.08
N MET A 219 17.38 5.94 25.38
CA MET A 219 16.64 5.51 26.57
C MET A 219 16.24 4.02 26.49
N VAL A 220 15.82 3.54 25.31
CA VAL A 220 15.48 2.12 25.10
C VAL A 220 16.73 1.26 25.18
N GLU A 221 17.84 1.67 24.54
CA GLU A 221 19.13 0.96 24.59
C GLU A 221 19.60 0.77 26.03
N ARG A 222 19.61 1.84 26.85
CA ARG A 222 19.99 1.75 28.27
C ARG A 222 19.07 0.83 29.08
N ALA A 223 17.75 0.92 28.86
CA ALA A 223 16.80 0.06 29.56
C ALA A 223 16.96 -1.42 29.16
N GLU A 224 17.44 -1.72 27.94
CA GLU A 224 17.78 -3.07 27.51
C GLU A 224 19.07 -3.56 28.19
N GLU A 225 20.11 -2.73 28.25
CA GLU A 225 21.35 -3.01 28.97
C GLU A 225 21.10 -3.33 30.46
N GLU A 226 20.29 -2.51 31.15
CA GLU A 226 19.89 -2.73 32.55
C GLU A 226 19.14 -4.06 32.75
N VAL A 227 18.32 -4.48 31.77
CA VAL A 227 17.65 -5.78 31.83
C VAL A 227 18.66 -6.90 31.69
N GLN A 228 19.62 -6.80 30.77
CA GLN A 228 20.66 -7.81 30.57
C GLN A 228 21.53 -7.96 31.83
N GLU A 229 21.88 -6.87 32.50
CA GLU A 229 22.61 -6.88 33.78
C GLU A 229 21.79 -7.60 34.87
N CYS A 230 20.53 -7.22 35.07
CA CYS A 230 19.66 -7.86 36.06
C CYS A 230 19.36 -9.34 35.74
N GLU A 231 19.33 -9.72 34.45
CA GLU A 231 19.22 -11.12 34.03
C GLU A 231 20.47 -11.91 34.44
N ALA A 232 21.66 -11.36 34.20
CA ALA A 232 22.92 -11.97 34.59
C ALA A 232 23.03 -12.12 36.12
N ASP A 233 22.63 -11.10 36.89
CA ASP A 233 22.64 -11.16 38.36
C ASP A 233 21.67 -12.21 38.91
N TYR A 234 20.48 -12.33 38.32
CA TYR A 234 19.50 -13.35 38.70
C TYR A 234 19.96 -14.77 38.31
N GLU A 235 20.63 -14.94 37.17
CA GLU A 235 21.22 -16.21 36.74
C GLU A 235 22.37 -16.65 37.67
N GLN A 236 23.18 -15.70 38.14
CA GLN A 236 24.25 -15.97 39.10
C GLN A 236 23.72 -16.24 40.51
N SER A 237 22.65 -15.54 40.92
CA SER A 237 22.08 -15.63 42.27
C SER A 237 20.56 -15.42 42.23
N PRO A 238 19.75 -16.50 42.18
CA PRO A 238 18.29 -16.41 42.01
C PRO A 238 17.56 -16.10 43.33
N THR A 239 17.82 -14.94 43.92
CA THR A 239 17.16 -14.47 45.15
C THR A 239 15.84 -13.75 44.85
N PRO A 240 14.93 -13.62 45.84
CA PRO A 240 13.72 -12.81 45.72
C PRO A 240 14.02 -11.35 45.34
N GLU A 241 15.10 -10.75 45.87
CA GLU A 241 15.46 -9.37 45.55
C GLU A 241 15.88 -9.21 44.09
N HIS A 242 16.75 -10.10 43.57
CA HIS A 242 17.15 -10.05 42.16
C HIS A 242 15.98 -10.35 41.22
N ARG A 243 15.04 -11.22 41.63
CA ARG A 243 13.81 -11.47 40.86
C ARG A 243 12.93 -10.23 40.77
N GLU A 244 12.77 -9.49 41.87
CA GLU A 244 11.99 -8.25 41.91
C GLU A 244 12.66 -7.14 41.09
N ALA A 245 13.99 -6.99 41.23
CA ALA A 245 14.78 -6.06 40.42
C ALA A 245 14.63 -6.35 38.92
N LEU A 246 14.77 -7.61 38.51
CA LEU A 246 14.58 -8.05 37.13
C LEU A 246 13.16 -7.79 36.60
N GLN A 247 12.13 -8.02 37.42
CA GLN A 247 10.74 -7.72 37.02
C GLN A 247 10.52 -6.21 36.83
N ARG A 248 11.12 -5.39 37.71
CA ARG A 248 11.05 -3.92 37.64
C ARG A 248 11.77 -3.37 36.41
N THR A 249 12.99 -3.83 36.11
CA THR A 249 13.72 -3.40 34.91
C THR A 249 13.04 -3.87 33.63
N LYS A 250 12.50 -5.10 33.59
CA LYS A 250 11.68 -5.58 32.46
C LYS A 250 10.43 -4.73 32.24
N ALA A 251 9.75 -4.33 33.32
CA ALA A 251 8.61 -3.42 33.23
C ALA A 251 9.02 -2.04 32.70
N ASN A 252 10.18 -1.52 33.13
CA ASN A 252 10.73 -0.25 32.63
C ASN A 252 11.10 -0.33 31.14
N HIS A 253 11.75 -1.41 30.70
CA HIS A 253 12.08 -1.62 29.30
C HIS A 253 10.82 -1.70 28.42
N LEU A 254 9.77 -2.42 28.85
CA LEU A 254 8.48 -2.45 28.17
C LEU A 254 7.84 -1.06 28.05
N LYS A 255 7.96 -0.23 29.09
CA LYS A 255 7.50 1.16 29.08
C LYS A 255 8.30 2.01 28.08
N CYS A 256 9.63 1.85 28.04
CA CYS A 256 10.50 2.54 27.09
C CYS A 256 10.17 2.17 25.63
N LEU A 257 9.93 0.89 25.35
CA LEU A 257 9.48 0.42 24.03
C LEU A 257 8.14 1.02 23.62
N ALA A 258 7.19 1.16 24.56
CA ALA A 258 5.90 1.80 24.28
C ALA A 258 6.06 3.30 23.97
N ILE A 259 6.97 3.99 24.66
CA ILE A 259 7.32 5.39 24.40
C ILE A 259 7.93 5.55 22.99
N GLU A 260 8.87 4.68 22.61
CA GLU A 260 9.48 4.68 21.28
C GLU A 260 8.45 4.41 20.18
N GLU A 261 7.58 3.40 20.38
CA GLU A 261 6.51 3.07 19.45
C GLU A 261 5.57 4.26 19.22
N ASP A 262 5.13 4.93 20.29
CA ASP A 262 4.27 6.11 20.18
C ASP A 262 4.96 7.26 19.47
N PHE A 263 6.24 7.48 19.72
CA PHE A 263 7.06 8.50 19.05
C PHE A 263 7.16 8.21 17.54
N LEU A 264 7.53 6.99 17.15
CA LEU A 264 7.67 6.57 15.76
C LEU A 264 6.32 6.52 15.02
N SER A 265 5.28 6.04 15.68
CA SER A 265 3.92 6.00 15.15
C SER A 265 3.41 7.41 14.84
N GLN A 266 3.58 8.35 15.78
CA GLN A 266 3.21 9.76 15.56
C GLN A 266 4.01 10.39 14.41
N GLN A 267 5.32 10.14 14.32
CA GLN A 267 6.15 10.68 13.23
C GLN A 267 5.81 10.09 11.86
N SER A 268 5.48 8.80 11.80
CA SER A 268 5.09 8.13 10.56
C SER A 268 3.73 8.62 10.05
N GLY A 269 2.79 8.90 10.96
CA GLY A 269 1.41 9.26 10.63
C GLY A 269 0.60 8.09 10.06
N ILE A 270 1.01 6.85 10.32
CA ILE A 270 0.33 5.63 9.85
C ILE A 270 -0.83 5.30 10.79
N LYS A 271 -2.06 5.28 10.25
CA LYS A 271 -3.29 5.06 11.05
C LYS A 271 -3.80 3.61 11.05
N TRP A 272 -3.39 2.79 10.08
CA TRP A 272 -3.98 1.47 9.83
C TRP A 272 -3.21 0.31 10.47
N LEU A 273 -2.02 0.56 11.02
CA LEU A 273 -1.21 -0.44 11.72
C LEU A 273 -1.71 -0.63 13.17
N ALA A 274 -3.03 -0.74 13.35
CA ALA A 274 -3.66 -0.80 14.65
C ALA A 274 -3.18 -2.04 15.44
N GLU A 275 -2.41 -1.78 16.49
CA GLU A 275 -2.16 -2.63 17.68
C GLU A 275 -1.92 -4.12 17.41
N GLY A 276 -0.88 -4.47 16.64
CA GLY A 276 -0.54 -5.89 16.46
C GLY A 276 0.84 -6.25 15.93
N ASP A 277 1.53 -5.35 15.20
CA ASP A 277 2.92 -5.56 14.77
C ASP A 277 3.78 -4.42 15.34
N LYS A 278 4.48 -4.71 16.45
CA LYS A 278 5.50 -3.86 17.05
C LYS A 278 6.74 -3.84 16.15
N ASN A 279 6.69 -3.15 15.02
CA ASN A 279 7.82 -3.10 14.08
C ASN A 279 8.36 -1.66 13.92
N THR A 280 9.34 -1.32 14.74
CA THR A 280 10.09 -0.05 14.66
C THR A 280 10.76 0.11 13.29
N GLY A 281 11.37 -0.95 12.74
CA GLY A 281 12.01 -0.95 11.42
C GLY A 281 11.08 -0.54 10.27
N PHE A 282 9.82 -0.98 10.30
CA PHE A 282 8.80 -0.56 9.34
C PHE A 282 8.53 0.95 9.41
N TYR A 283 8.36 1.50 10.62
CA TYR A 283 8.16 2.93 10.82
C TYR A 283 9.35 3.76 10.35
N HIS A 284 10.58 3.34 10.67
CA HIS A 284 11.80 4.01 10.23
C HIS A 284 11.91 4.07 8.70
N ASN A 285 11.70 2.93 8.02
CA ASN A 285 11.74 2.86 6.55
C ASN A 285 10.65 3.73 5.92
N TYR A 286 9.43 3.71 6.47
CA TYR A 286 8.35 4.56 5.99
C TYR A 286 8.65 6.06 6.15
N ILE A 287 9.14 6.48 7.32
CA ILE A 287 9.51 7.87 7.60
C ILE A 287 10.63 8.32 6.66
N ARG A 288 11.66 7.50 6.46
CA ARG A 288 12.79 7.80 5.55
C ARG A 288 12.30 7.99 4.13
N LYS A 289 11.50 7.05 3.61
CA LYS A 289 10.94 7.15 2.27
C LYS A 289 10.12 8.43 2.08
N ARG A 290 9.28 8.76 3.07
CA ARG A 290 8.48 10.00 3.06
C ARG A 290 9.37 11.25 3.06
N ARG A 291 10.41 11.30 3.90
CA ARG A 291 11.39 12.41 3.94
C ARG A 291 12.08 12.58 2.60
N LYS A 292 12.53 11.49 1.98
CA LYS A 292 13.14 11.48 0.64
C LYS A 292 12.21 12.01 -0.43
N GLN A 293 10.94 11.58 -0.44
CA GLN A 293 9.94 12.07 -1.39
C GLN A 293 9.61 13.56 -1.17
N SER A 294 9.59 14.03 0.08
CA SER A 294 9.31 15.43 0.39
C SER A 294 10.50 16.38 0.23
N ALA A 295 11.72 15.84 0.12
CA ALA A 295 12.92 16.66 0.07
C ALA A 295 12.99 17.42 -1.25
N VAL A 296 13.09 18.76 -1.16
CA VAL A 296 13.31 19.62 -2.33
C VAL A 296 14.81 19.66 -2.57
N LEU A 297 15.28 18.90 -3.57
CA LEU A 297 16.70 18.76 -3.89
C LEU A 297 17.19 19.80 -4.91
N GLY A 298 16.31 20.28 -5.76
CA GLY A 298 16.58 21.31 -6.77
C GLY A 298 15.31 21.72 -7.50
N ILE A 299 15.30 22.92 -8.06
CA ILE A 299 14.19 23.51 -8.81
C ILE A 299 14.71 24.07 -10.13
N LEU A 300 13.98 23.83 -11.22
CA LEU A 300 14.25 24.39 -12.53
C LEU A 300 13.53 25.73 -12.68
N GLU A 301 14.28 26.82 -12.77
CA GLU A 301 13.79 28.18 -12.95
C GLU A 301 14.48 28.80 -14.17
N GLU A 302 13.70 29.36 -15.10
CA GLU A 302 14.21 29.99 -16.35
C GLU A 302 15.19 29.15 -17.19
N GLY A 303 15.09 27.81 -17.09
CA GLY A 303 15.97 26.88 -17.80
C GLY A 303 17.26 26.51 -17.05
N ALA A 304 17.53 27.12 -15.89
CA ALA A 304 18.65 26.79 -15.01
C ALA A 304 18.19 26.03 -13.74
N TRP A 305 19.01 25.09 -13.28
CA TRP A 305 18.73 24.35 -12.05
C TRP A 305 19.30 25.08 -10.84
N LEU A 306 18.43 25.53 -9.94
CA LEU A 306 18.78 25.95 -8.60
C LEU A 306 19.04 24.72 -7.73
N THR A 307 20.24 24.63 -7.16
CA THR A 307 20.63 23.51 -6.27
C THR A 307 21.10 23.97 -4.90
N ASP A 308 21.37 25.27 -4.73
CA ASP A 308 21.71 25.84 -3.43
C ASP A 308 20.48 25.97 -2.52
N SER A 309 20.64 25.68 -1.23
CA SER A 309 19.51 25.65 -0.29
C SER A 309 18.92 27.02 0.02
N GLU A 310 19.72 28.09 -0.03
CA GLU A 310 19.26 29.46 0.24
C GLU A 310 18.59 30.05 -1.00
N GLU A 311 19.16 29.82 -2.18
CA GLU A 311 18.54 30.20 -3.46
C GLU A 311 17.17 29.52 -3.66
N ILE A 312 17.09 28.21 -3.39
CA ILE A 312 15.81 27.47 -3.41
C ILE A 312 14.82 28.07 -2.41
N ALA A 313 15.27 28.46 -1.21
CA ALA A 313 14.40 29.07 -0.22
C ALA A 313 13.86 30.43 -0.66
N ALA A 314 14.71 31.29 -1.21
CA ALA A 314 14.32 32.61 -1.72
C ALA A 314 13.35 32.49 -2.90
N SER A 315 13.67 31.65 -3.90
CA SER A 315 12.81 31.36 -5.06
C SER A 315 11.43 30.86 -4.63
N GLY A 316 11.39 29.91 -3.68
CA GLY A 316 10.13 29.40 -3.14
C GLY A 316 9.30 30.47 -2.43
N VAL A 317 9.91 31.30 -1.58
CA VAL A 317 9.21 32.38 -0.87
C VAL A 317 8.63 33.40 -1.87
N ASN A 318 9.41 33.84 -2.86
CA ASN A 318 8.93 34.80 -3.87
C ASN A 318 7.74 34.23 -4.65
N TYR A 319 7.88 33.00 -5.17
CA TYR A 319 6.83 32.36 -5.96
C TYR A 319 5.50 32.22 -5.20
N PHE A 320 5.54 31.78 -3.93
CA PHE A 320 4.32 31.62 -3.14
C PHE A 320 3.77 32.96 -2.66
N LYS A 321 4.63 33.94 -2.34
CA LYS A 321 4.19 35.30 -2.02
C LYS A 321 3.39 35.86 -3.19
N ASP A 322 3.95 35.88 -4.40
CA ASP A 322 3.29 36.40 -5.61
C ASP A 322 1.97 35.68 -5.93
N LEU A 323 1.92 34.37 -5.69
CA LEU A 323 0.70 33.59 -5.84
C LEU A 323 -0.44 34.08 -4.93
N PHE A 324 -0.12 34.43 -3.68
CA PHE A 324 -1.08 34.82 -2.65
C PHE A 324 -1.32 36.33 -2.54
N THR A 325 -0.51 37.18 -3.21
CA THR A 325 -0.60 38.66 -3.16
C THR A 325 -0.90 39.34 -4.51
N GLY A 326 -1.00 38.62 -5.64
CA GLY A 326 -1.08 39.26 -6.97
C GLY A 326 -2.34 40.11 -7.28
N ASP A 327 -2.17 41.04 -8.24
CA ASP A 327 -2.94 42.25 -8.58
C ASP A 327 -4.46 42.25 -8.40
N THR A 328 -4.91 43.16 -7.53
CA THR A 328 -6.30 43.59 -7.39
C THR A 328 -6.57 44.76 -8.34
N THR A 329 -6.41 44.57 -9.64
CA THR A 329 -7.02 45.48 -10.62
C THR A 329 -8.35 44.87 -11.04
N SER A 330 -9.44 45.43 -10.55
CA SER A 330 -10.77 45.09 -11.05
C SER A 330 -11.57 46.36 -11.12
N GLU A 331 -11.76 46.87 -12.34
CA GLU A 331 -12.98 47.57 -12.69
C GLU A 331 -14.17 46.76 -12.14
N GLU A 332 -15.20 47.44 -11.61
CA GLU A 332 -16.38 46.77 -11.05
C GLU A 332 -17.17 46.05 -12.15
N VAL A 333 -16.75 44.83 -12.50
CA VAL A 333 -17.50 43.97 -13.41
C VAL A 333 -18.67 43.36 -12.64
N GLU A 334 -19.89 43.62 -13.10
CA GLU A 334 -21.10 43.06 -12.50
C GLU A 334 -21.20 41.55 -12.69
N LEU A 335 -21.75 40.87 -11.68
CA LEU A 335 -22.05 39.44 -11.74
C LEU A 335 -23.32 39.19 -12.54
N VAL A 336 -23.27 38.24 -13.49
CA VAL A 336 -24.46 37.70 -14.14
C VAL A 336 -25.45 37.22 -13.08
N ASP A 337 -26.73 37.52 -13.30
CA ASP A 337 -27.79 37.11 -12.38
C ASP A 337 -28.13 35.62 -12.52
N CYS A 338 -27.32 34.75 -11.89
CA CYS A 338 -27.51 33.29 -11.92
C CYS A 338 -27.52 32.63 -10.52
N ILE A 339 -27.22 33.40 -9.47
CA ILE A 339 -27.24 32.93 -8.08
C ILE A 339 -28.57 33.33 -7.43
N PRO A 340 -29.40 32.38 -7.01
CA PRO A 340 -30.65 32.69 -6.30
C PRO A 340 -30.41 33.02 -4.83
N SER A 341 -31.25 33.88 -4.26
CA SER A 341 -31.33 34.09 -2.81
C SER A 341 -32.08 32.94 -2.15
N LEU A 342 -31.37 32.04 -1.47
CA LEU A 342 -31.91 30.80 -0.89
C LEU A 342 -31.76 30.74 0.63
N VAL A 343 -30.84 31.51 1.20
CA VAL A 343 -30.63 31.59 2.65
C VAL A 343 -31.73 32.44 3.25
N THR A 344 -32.45 31.89 4.23
CA THR A 344 -33.56 32.56 4.91
C THR A 344 -33.08 33.32 6.15
N SER A 345 -33.94 34.16 6.73
CA SER A 345 -33.65 34.82 8.02
C SER A 345 -33.39 33.80 9.13
N SER A 346 -34.18 32.72 9.18
CA SER A 346 -33.99 31.63 10.16
C SER A 346 -32.66 30.90 9.96
N ASP A 347 -32.23 30.69 8.71
CA ASP A 347 -30.91 30.14 8.41
C ASP A 347 -29.81 31.07 8.97
N ASN A 348 -29.90 32.38 8.75
CA ASN A 348 -28.93 33.36 9.27
C ASN A 348 -28.90 33.43 10.80
N GLU A 349 -30.06 33.38 11.47
CA GLU A 349 -30.16 33.31 12.93
C GLU A 349 -29.44 32.07 13.48
N MET A 350 -29.65 30.90 12.86
CA MET A 350 -28.95 29.66 13.22
C MET A 350 -27.45 29.77 13.01
N LEU A 351 -27.01 30.33 11.88
CA LEU A 351 -25.59 30.52 11.57
C LEU A 351 -24.92 31.46 12.59
N MET A 352 -25.61 32.51 13.04
CA MET A 352 -25.08 33.53 13.96
C MET A 352 -25.34 33.26 15.45
N ALA A 353 -26.05 32.17 15.81
CA ALA A 353 -26.38 31.83 17.19
C ALA A 353 -25.13 31.79 18.09
N VAL A 354 -25.24 32.22 19.35
CA VAL A 354 -24.11 32.23 20.29
C VAL A 354 -23.66 30.78 20.55
N PRO A 355 -22.36 30.44 20.36
CA PRO A 355 -21.90 29.07 20.56
C PRO A 355 -22.06 28.57 22.00
N GLU A 356 -22.54 27.35 22.12
CA GLU A 356 -22.66 26.62 23.39
C GLU A 356 -21.43 25.75 23.65
N LEU A 357 -21.19 25.43 24.93
CA LEU A 357 -20.04 24.60 25.32
C LEU A 357 -20.07 23.23 24.64
N GLU A 358 -21.24 22.60 24.55
CA GLU A 358 -21.38 21.27 23.95
C GLU A 358 -21.23 21.31 22.41
N GLU A 359 -21.64 22.40 21.76
CA GLU A 359 -21.35 22.63 20.35
C GLU A 359 -19.84 22.69 20.10
N VAL A 360 -19.13 23.50 20.89
CA VAL A 360 -17.66 23.64 20.79
C VAL A 360 -16.95 22.33 21.13
N ARG A 361 -17.44 21.58 22.13
CA ARG A 361 -16.95 20.24 22.46
C ARG A 361 -17.06 19.31 21.25
N ARG A 362 -18.25 19.21 20.64
CA ARG A 362 -18.46 18.37 19.44
C ARG A 362 -17.52 18.79 18.30
N VAL A 363 -17.31 20.09 18.09
CA VAL A 363 -16.36 20.60 17.10
C VAL A 363 -14.93 20.12 17.39
N VAL A 364 -14.44 20.31 18.62
CA VAL A 364 -13.09 19.91 19.05
C VAL A 364 -12.87 18.40 18.89
N PHE A 365 -13.82 17.59 19.34
CA PHE A 365 -13.73 16.13 19.28
C PHE A 365 -13.94 15.57 17.86
N SER A 366 -14.60 16.33 16.97
CA SER A 366 -14.69 15.99 15.53
C SER A 366 -13.38 16.21 14.78
N LEU A 367 -12.48 17.05 15.29
CA LEU A 367 -11.17 17.27 14.71
C LEU A 367 -10.23 16.11 15.05
N ASN A 368 -9.45 15.67 14.06
CA ASN A 368 -8.54 14.54 14.24
C ASN A 368 -7.43 14.86 15.26
N LYS A 369 -7.37 14.09 16.35
CA LYS A 369 -6.34 14.21 17.40
C LYS A 369 -4.91 14.03 16.88
N ASP A 370 -4.73 13.16 15.88
CA ASP A 370 -3.44 12.86 15.24
C ASP A 370 -3.08 13.86 14.12
N SER A 371 -3.83 14.95 13.97
CA SER A 371 -3.48 15.97 12.98
C SER A 371 -2.15 16.66 13.34
N VAL A 372 -1.36 17.00 12.31
CA VAL A 372 -0.09 17.70 12.51
C VAL A 372 -0.39 19.11 13.04
N ALA A 373 0.38 19.50 14.07
CA ALA A 373 0.29 20.81 14.69
C ALA A 373 0.71 21.94 13.73
N GLY A 374 0.17 23.14 13.97
CA GLY A 374 0.62 24.37 13.32
C GLY A 374 1.90 24.93 13.96
N PRO A 375 2.22 26.22 13.74
CA PRO A 375 3.44 26.85 14.26
C PRO A 375 3.55 26.89 15.80
N ASP A 376 2.41 26.87 16.49
CA ASP A 376 2.34 26.82 17.96
C ASP A 376 2.86 25.48 18.50
N GLY A 377 2.64 24.39 17.77
CA GLY A 377 3.11 23.04 18.07
C GLY A 377 2.10 22.18 18.84
N PHE A 378 0.92 22.70 19.16
CA PHE A 378 -0.15 21.93 19.82
C PHE A 378 -1.05 21.23 18.79
N ASN A 379 -1.36 19.96 19.05
CA ASN A 379 -2.24 19.13 18.21
C ASN A 379 -3.50 18.73 18.98
N GLY A 380 -4.39 17.96 18.36
CA GLY A 380 -5.65 17.59 18.99
C GLY A 380 -5.51 16.68 20.22
N HIS A 381 -4.38 15.97 20.41
CA HIS A 381 -4.14 15.23 21.65
C HIS A 381 -4.13 16.14 22.88
N PHE A 382 -3.58 17.35 22.76
CA PHE A 382 -3.63 18.32 23.86
C PHE A 382 -5.09 18.71 24.17
N PHE A 383 -5.85 19.13 23.16
CA PHE A 383 -7.22 19.62 23.34
C PHE A 383 -8.21 18.54 23.78
N HIS A 384 -8.01 17.29 23.35
CA HIS A 384 -8.90 16.18 23.72
C HIS A 384 -8.66 15.73 25.17
N ASN A 385 -7.38 15.55 25.57
CA ASN A 385 -7.06 15.02 26.90
C ASN A 385 -7.22 16.06 28.01
N PHE A 386 -6.93 17.34 27.73
CA PHE A 386 -7.05 18.43 28.71
C PHE A 386 -8.34 19.23 28.56
N TRP A 387 -9.36 18.70 27.89
CA TRP A 387 -10.62 19.41 27.63
C TRP A 387 -11.24 19.98 28.92
N ASN A 388 -11.31 19.18 29.98
CA ASN A 388 -11.90 19.60 31.26
C ASN A 388 -11.17 20.80 31.89
N LEU A 389 -9.88 20.98 31.61
CA LEU A 389 -9.05 22.07 32.11
C LEU A 389 -9.18 23.34 31.25
N ILE A 390 -9.35 23.20 29.94
CA ILE A 390 -9.24 24.33 28.97
C ILE A 390 -10.57 24.77 28.36
N ALA A 391 -11.65 24.01 28.61
CA ALA A 391 -12.95 24.14 27.96
C ALA A 391 -13.50 25.57 28.00
N MET A 392 -13.41 26.24 29.16
CA MET A 392 -13.96 27.58 29.36
C MET A 392 -13.19 28.64 28.59
N GLU A 393 -11.86 28.58 28.56
CA GLU A 393 -11.05 29.51 27.77
C GLU A 393 -11.25 29.31 26.26
N VAL A 394 -11.38 28.06 25.81
CA VAL A 394 -11.69 27.78 24.40
C VAL A 394 -13.07 28.31 24.01
N LEU A 395 -14.08 28.13 24.86
CA LEU A 395 -15.42 28.69 24.64
C LEU A 395 -15.39 30.23 24.61
N ALA A 396 -14.67 30.86 25.53
CA ALA A 396 -14.53 32.31 25.58
C ALA A 396 -13.90 32.85 24.29
N VAL A 397 -12.83 32.21 23.80
CA VAL A 397 -12.20 32.55 22.51
C VAL A 397 -13.16 32.43 21.34
N VAL A 398 -13.91 31.33 21.27
CA VAL A 398 -14.87 31.08 20.18
C VAL A 398 -16.01 32.10 20.19
N ARG A 399 -16.55 32.44 21.37
CA ARG A 399 -17.58 33.47 21.52
C ARG A 399 -17.05 34.86 21.14
N HIS A 400 -15.83 35.19 21.56
CA HIS A 400 -15.19 36.46 21.23
C HIS A 400 -14.95 36.62 19.72
N PHE A 401 -14.56 35.53 19.04
CA PHE A 401 -14.49 35.47 17.58
C PHE A 401 -15.86 35.66 16.92
N MET A 402 -16.89 34.93 17.36
CA MET A 402 -18.25 35.06 16.80
C MET A 402 -18.85 36.46 17.03
N ALA A 403 -18.43 37.16 18.09
CA ALA A 403 -18.80 38.55 18.33
C ALA A 403 -18.11 39.56 17.38
N GLY A 404 -17.10 39.13 16.61
CA GLY A 404 -16.42 39.96 15.61
C GLY A 404 -15.06 40.51 16.01
N SER A 405 -14.49 39.98 17.08
CA SER A 405 -13.17 40.42 17.54
C SER A 405 -12.08 39.92 16.59
N PRO A 406 -11.08 40.75 16.25
CA PRO A 406 -10.02 40.37 15.32
C PRO A 406 -9.13 39.27 15.92
N LEU A 407 -8.76 38.28 15.11
CA LEU A 407 -7.91 37.19 15.56
C LEU A 407 -6.46 37.65 15.77
N HIS A 408 -5.83 37.19 16.86
CA HIS A 408 -4.41 37.45 17.09
C HIS A 408 -3.53 36.66 16.10
N GLN A 409 -2.40 37.27 15.68
CA GLN A 409 -1.43 36.65 14.77
C GLN A 409 -0.89 35.31 15.29
N SER A 410 -0.87 35.12 16.61
CA SER A 410 -0.49 33.84 17.24
C SER A 410 -1.36 32.66 16.79
N PHE A 411 -2.63 32.91 16.45
CA PHE A 411 -3.56 31.88 15.98
C PHE A 411 -3.67 31.82 14.46
N THR A 412 -3.40 32.92 13.75
CA THR A 412 -3.53 32.98 12.29
C THR A 412 -2.23 32.71 11.53
N SER A 413 -1.09 32.67 12.24
CA SER A 413 0.18 32.18 11.70
C SER A 413 0.03 30.72 11.26
N THR A 414 0.42 30.44 10.02
CA THR A 414 0.21 29.16 9.34
C THR A 414 1.49 28.72 8.64
N SER A 415 1.87 27.44 8.80
CA SER A 415 3.01 26.89 8.07
C SER A 415 2.57 26.22 6.77
N ILE A 416 3.14 26.61 5.63
CA ILE A 416 2.93 25.95 4.35
C ILE A 416 3.92 24.80 4.21
N VAL A 417 3.41 23.57 4.12
CA VAL A 417 4.20 22.38 3.79
C VAL A 417 3.97 22.00 2.35
N LEU A 418 5.05 21.76 1.61
CA LEU A 418 4.98 21.38 0.20
C LEU A 418 4.88 19.87 0.05
N ILE A 419 3.81 19.40 -0.60
CA ILE A 419 3.64 17.99 -0.98
C ILE A 419 3.82 17.86 -2.50
N PRO A 420 4.74 17.03 -2.99
CA PRO A 420 4.93 16.82 -4.43
C PRO A 420 3.68 16.19 -5.08
N LYS A 421 3.28 16.67 -6.26
CA LYS A 421 2.15 16.11 -7.04
C LYS A 421 2.50 14.81 -7.77
N GLY A 422 3.79 14.59 -8.04
CA GLY A 422 4.30 13.42 -8.73
C GLY A 422 5.74 13.13 -8.32
N ASP A 423 6.34 12.10 -8.93
CA ASP A 423 7.73 11.73 -8.66
C ASP A 423 8.69 12.76 -9.27
N HIS A 424 9.72 13.16 -8.52
CA HIS A 424 10.78 14.08 -8.97
C HIS A 424 10.27 15.43 -9.52
N PRO A 425 9.56 16.24 -8.71
CA PRO A 425 9.05 17.54 -9.13
C PRO A 425 10.17 18.48 -9.59
N LYS A 426 9.97 19.16 -10.72
CA LYS A 426 10.97 20.07 -11.31
C LYS A 426 10.70 21.54 -11.02
N SER A 427 9.44 21.91 -10.81
CA SER A 427 9.01 23.30 -10.63
C SER A 427 8.10 23.48 -9.42
N TRP A 428 7.99 24.70 -8.89
CA TRP A 428 7.06 25.04 -7.80
C TRP A 428 5.58 24.79 -8.16
N LYS A 429 5.23 24.72 -9.45
CA LYS A 429 3.87 24.37 -9.93
C LYS A 429 3.50 22.91 -9.65
N GLU A 430 4.50 22.05 -9.49
CA GLU A 430 4.38 20.61 -9.22
C GLU A 430 4.27 20.28 -7.73
N TYR A 431 4.29 21.28 -6.86
CA TYR A 431 4.02 21.11 -5.42
C TYR A 431 2.60 21.57 -5.06
N ARG A 432 2.00 20.91 -4.08
CA ARG A 432 0.75 21.32 -3.42
C ARG A 432 1.11 22.03 -2.10
N PRO A 433 0.76 23.30 -1.92
CA PRO A 433 0.94 23.99 -0.66
C PRO A 433 -0.15 23.59 0.33
N ILE A 434 0.19 22.84 1.38
CA ILE A 434 -0.74 22.48 2.46
C ILE A 434 -0.55 23.43 3.63
N SER A 435 -1.62 24.08 4.06
CA SER A 435 -1.65 25.00 5.19
C SER A 435 -1.81 24.24 6.51
N LEU A 436 -0.80 24.34 7.38
CA LEU A 436 -0.85 23.84 8.76
C LEU A 436 -1.24 24.96 9.70
N CYS A 437 -2.55 25.19 9.84
CA CYS A 437 -3.10 26.15 10.79
C CYS A 437 -2.96 25.62 12.23
N THR A 438 -2.93 26.55 13.20
CA THR A 438 -3.06 26.24 14.63
C THR A 438 -4.35 25.47 14.89
N PHE A 439 -4.36 24.64 15.94
CA PHE A 439 -5.56 23.86 16.27
C PHE A 439 -6.73 24.76 16.68
N VAL A 440 -6.45 25.89 17.35
CA VAL A 440 -7.46 26.90 17.70
C VAL A 440 -8.10 27.51 16.46
N ASN A 441 -7.32 27.85 15.42
CA ASN A 441 -7.87 28.33 14.15
C ASN A 441 -8.76 27.28 13.46
N LYS A 442 -8.35 26.01 13.52
CA LYS A 442 -9.16 24.89 13.02
C LYS A 442 -10.48 24.73 13.76
N ILE A 443 -10.53 24.99 15.08
CA ILE A 443 -11.78 24.97 15.85
C ILE A 443 -12.76 26.02 15.31
N MET A 444 -12.31 27.26 15.13
CA MET A 444 -13.16 28.35 14.61
C MET A 444 -13.64 28.09 13.19
N SER A 445 -12.75 27.70 12.28
CA SER A 445 -13.09 27.32 10.91
C SER A 445 -14.04 26.11 10.85
N LYS A 446 -13.81 25.10 11.70
CA LYS A 446 -14.67 23.91 11.78
C LYS A 446 -16.06 24.23 12.33
N LEU A 447 -16.18 25.15 13.29
CA LEU A 447 -17.46 25.64 13.79
C LEU A 447 -18.28 26.27 12.65
N LEU A 448 -17.69 27.22 11.91
CA LEU A 448 -18.35 27.86 10.78
C LEU A 448 -18.77 26.82 9.73
N ASN A 449 -17.87 25.87 9.42
CA ASN A 449 -18.15 24.80 8.48
C ASN A 449 -19.27 23.86 8.95
N ALA A 450 -19.32 23.52 10.25
CA ALA A 450 -20.35 22.64 10.80
C ALA A 450 -21.74 23.26 10.64
N ARG A 451 -21.86 24.57 10.89
CA ARG A 451 -23.11 25.32 10.72
C ARG A 451 -23.53 25.43 9.25
N ILE A 452 -22.65 25.91 8.35
CA ILE A 452 -22.99 26.04 6.93
C ILE A 452 -23.28 24.70 6.24
N SER A 453 -22.63 23.61 6.70
CA SER A 453 -22.84 22.26 6.14
C SER A 453 -24.28 21.77 6.27
N THR A 454 -25.04 22.27 7.24
CA THR A 454 -26.47 21.91 7.42
C THR A 454 -27.35 22.41 6.28
N ILE A 455 -26.99 23.55 5.67
CA ILE A 455 -27.75 24.19 4.60
C ILE A 455 -27.13 23.99 3.20
N LEU A 456 -25.88 23.50 3.10
CA LEU A 456 -25.22 23.24 1.81
C LEU A 456 -26.05 22.40 0.81
N PRO A 457 -26.75 21.32 1.21
CA PRO A 457 -27.56 20.54 0.26
C PRO A 457 -28.67 21.33 -0.42
N LYS A 458 -29.20 22.37 0.25
CA LYS A 458 -30.21 23.31 -0.26
C LYS A 458 -29.60 24.34 -1.23
N LEU A 459 -28.36 24.77 -0.99
CA LEU A 459 -27.69 25.83 -1.77
C LEU A 459 -27.04 25.32 -3.06
N ILE A 460 -26.43 24.14 -3.01
CA ILE A 460 -25.58 23.64 -4.10
C ILE A 460 -26.42 22.92 -5.16
N SER A 461 -26.28 23.30 -6.43
CA SER A 461 -26.94 22.71 -7.60
C SER A 461 -26.60 21.22 -7.76
N PRO A 462 -27.45 20.40 -8.40
CA PRO A 462 -27.20 18.96 -8.57
C PRO A 462 -25.97 18.63 -9.45
N PHE A 463 -25.36 19.63 -10.10
CA PHE A 463 -24.19 19.47 -10.97
C PHE A 463 -22.87 19.38 -10.21
N GLN A 464 -22.83 19.80 -8.94
CA GLN A 464 -21.67 19.70 -8.07
C GLN A 464 -21.79 18.50 -7.13
N ALA A 465 -20.97 17.46 -7.32
CA ALA A 465 -20.99 16.30 -6.44
C ALA A 465 -19.96 16.38 -5.30
N GLY A 466 -18.95 17.25 -5.41
CA GLY A 466 -17.86 17.39 -4.45
C GLY A 466 -18.27 18.13 -3.18
N PHE A 467 -17.77 17.68 -2.03
CA PHE A 467 -17.91 18.34 -0.71
C PHE A 467 -19.34 18.64 -0.21
N VAL A 468 -20.39 18.07 -0.82
CA VAL A 468 -21.78 18.20 -0.33
C VAL A 468 -22.19 16.98 0.50
N PRO A 469 -22.68 17.15 1.73
CA PRO A 469 -23.21 16.05 2.53
C PRO A 469 -24.31 15.25 1.79
N GLY A 470 -24.23 13.92 1.85
CA GLY A 470 -25.19 13.02 1.20
C GLY A 470 -24.95 12.74 -0.29
N ARG A 471 -24.05 13.49 -0.96
CA ARG A 471 -23.63 13.21 -2.34
C ARG A 471 -22.43 12.28 -2.36
N ILE A 472 -22.37 11.43 -3.37
CA ILE A 472 -21.33 10.41 -3.48
C ILE A 472 -20.63 10.51 -4.84
N ILE A 473 -19.32 10.32 -4.86
CA ILE A 473 -18.46 10.48 -6.05
C ILE A 473 -18.84 9.53 -7.20
N GLN A 474 -19.37 8.35 -6.87
CA GLN A 474 -19.69 7.28 -7.81
C GLN A 474 -20.82 7.69 -8.77
N ASP A 475 -21.83 8.43 -8.28
CA ASP A 475 -22.95 8.90 -9.11
C ASP A 475 -22.44 9.80 -10.24
N ASN A 476 -21.45 10.64 -9.95
CA ASN A 476 -20.85 11.56 -10.91
C ASN A 476 -20.07 10.80 -12.00
N ILE A 477 -19.28 9.80 -11.60
CA ILE A 477 -18.51 8.94 -12.51
C ILE A 477 -19.45 8.10 -13.40
N LEU A 478 -20.51 7.52 -12.81
CA LEU A 478 -21.49 6.74 -13.55
C LEU A 478 -22.23 7.59 -14.59
N LEU A 479 -22.61 8.82 -14.24
CA LEU A 479 -23.25 9.75 -15.16
C LEU A 479 -22.31 10.21 -16.29
N ALA A 480 -21.06 10.53 -15.97
CA ALA A 480 -20.04 10.85 -16.98
C ALA A 480 -19.83 9.67 -17.96
N GLN A 481 -19.80 8.43 -17.46
CA GLN A 481 -19.69 7.21 -18.27
C GLN A 481 -20.92 6.99 -19.17
N GLU A 482 -22.13 7.34 -18.70
CA GLU A 482 -23.36 7.31 -19.51
C GLU A 482 -23.38 8.36 -20.61
N LEU A 483 -22.89 9.57 -20.33
CA LEU A 483 -22.78 10.65 -21.31
C LEU A 483 -21.71 10.34 -22.36
N MET A 484 -20.57 9.75 -21.95
CA MET A 484 -19.52 9.26 -22.86
C MET A 484 -20.04 8.18 -23.82
N HIS A 485 -20.88 7.25 -23.34
CA HIS A 485 -21.51 6.24 -24.20
C HIS A 485 -22.27 6.89 -25.37
N GLN A 486 -22.91 8.04 -25.12
CA GLN A 486 -23.73 8.81 -26.05
C GLN A 486 -22.97 9.87 -26.86
N ILE A 487 -21.63 9.87 -26.85
CA ILE A 487 -20.84 10.86 -27.61
C ILE A 487 -21.04 10.78 -29.14
N ASP A 488 -21.57 9.67 -29.67
CA ASP A 488 -21.87 9.53 -31.11
C ASP A 488 -23.32 9.90 -31.46
N ALA A 489 -24.18 10.22 -30.47
CA ALA A 489 -25.60 10.48 -30.72
C ALA A 489 -25.86 11.83 -31.41
N GLY A 490 -24.85 12.70 -31.45
CA GLY A 490 -24.90 13.98 -32.16
C GLY A 490 -25.03 13.81 -33.67
N LYS A 491 -25.95 14.56 -34.30
CA LYS A 491 -26.08 14.67 -35.78
C LYS A 491 -24.91 15.50 -36.38
N LYS A 492 -25.16 16.30 -37.42
CA LYS A 492 -24.18 17.05 -38.26
C LYS A 492 -23.06 17.83 -37.53
N GLU A 493 -23.25 18.23 -36.28
CA GLU A 493 -22.28 19.00 -35.47
C GLU A 493 -21.59 18.18 -34.37
N GLY A 494 -22.12 17.00 -34.04
CA GLY A 494 -21.57 16.11 -33.02
C GLY A 494 -21.75 16.61 -31.58
N ASN A 495 -21.53 15.69 -30.63
CA ASN A 495 -21.41 15.99 -29.20
C ASN A 495 -19.94 16.26 -28.85
N VAL A 496 -19.70 17.19 -27.92
CA VAL A 496 -18.39 17.54 -27.38
C VAL A 496 -18.44 17.46 -25.85
N ILE A 497 -17.40 16.87 -25.26
CA ILE A 497 -17.12 16.95 -23.83
C ILE A 497 -15.88 17.82 -23.66
N LEU A 498 -15.98 18.90 -22.89
CA LEU A 498 -14.84 19.73 -22.49
C LEU A 498 -14.42 19.32 -21.08
N ASN A 499 -13.16 18.98 -20.90
CA ASN A 499 -12.54 18.71 -19.61
C ASN A 499 -11.76 19.94 -19.19
N LEU A 500 -12.27 20.68 -18.21
CA LEU A 500 -11.67 21.90 -17.71
C LEU A 500 -10.69 21.60 -16.58
N ASP A 501 -9.50 22.19 -16.63
CA ASP A 501 -8.52 22.20 -15.54
C ASP A 501 -8.33 23.63 -15.03
N MET A 502 -8.61 23.85 -13.75
CA MET A 502 -8.49 25.16 -13.10
C MET A 502 -7.08 25.35 -12.53
N ALA A 503 -6.39 26.39 -12.98
CA ALA A 503 -5.02 26.66 -12.55
C ALA A 503 -4.99 27.15 -11.10
N LYS A 504 -4.55 26.30 -10.16
CA LYS A 504 -4.42 26.60 -8.73
C LYS A 504 -5.74 27.15 -8.13
N ALA A 505 -6.83 26.42 -8.36
CA ALA A 505 -8.20 26.88 -8.11
C ALA A 505 -8.45 27.48 -6.72
N PHE A 506 -7.92 26.84 -5.67
CA PHE A 506 -8.05 27.32 -4.28
C PHE A 506 -7.25 28.61 -4.03
N ASP A 507 -6.04 28.70 -4.58
CA ASP A 507 -5.08 29.75 -4.25
C ASP A 507 -5.42 31.10 -4.92
N ARG A 508 -6.23 31.08 -6.00
CA ARG A 508 -6.53 32.29 -6.81
C ARG A 508 -7.90 32.92 -6.55
N LEU A 509 -8.77 32.27 -5.78
CA LEU A 509 -10.14 32.74 -5.57
C LEU A 509 -10.16 34.14 -4.94
N SER A 510 -10.82 35.09 -5.59
CA SER A 510 -10.98 36.47 -5.09
C SER A 510 -11.94 36.52 -3.90
N TRP A 511 -11.54 37.18 -2.82
CA TRP A 511 -12.40 37.38 -1.64
C TRP A 511 -13.55 38.35 -1.92
N ASN A 512 -13.33 39.37 -2.76
CA ASN A 512 -14.39 40.28 -3.19
C ASN A 512 -15.47 39.56 -3.99
N PHE A 513 -15.06 38.63 -4.86
CA PHE A 513 -16.00 37.77 -5.58
C PHE A 513 -16.77 36.85 -4.63
N LEU A 514 -16.06 36.21 -3.69
CA LEU A 514 -16.68 35.33 -2.70
C LEU A 514 -17.71 36.08 -1.86
N HIS A 515 -17.39 37.30 -1.40
CA HIS A 515 -18.33 38.19 -0.71
C HIS A 515 -19.60 38.39 -1.53
N LYS A 516 -19.48 38.85 -2.78
CA LYS A 516 -20.62 39.10 -3.67
C LYS A 516 -21.48 37.85 -3.91
N VAL A 517 -20.87 36.67 -4.06
CA VAL A 517 -21.60 35.41 -4.24
C VAL A 517 -22.37 35.02 -2.98
N LEU A 518 -21.74 35.13 -1.79
CA LEU A 518 -22.42 34.86 -0.52
C LEU A 518 -23.56 35.84 -0.27
N ALA A 519 -23.35 37.13 -0.53
CA ALA A 519 -24.41 38.14 -0.43
C ALA A 519 -25.60 37.80 -1.35
N LYS A 520 -25.36 37.41 -2.61
CA LYS A 520 -26.43 36.97 -3.54
C LYS A 520 -27.19 35.74 -3.08
N PHE A 521 -26.56 34.82 -2.34
CA PHE A 521 -27.26 33.68 -1.75
C PHE A 521 -28.17 34.07 -0.58
N GLY A 522 -28.03 35.27 -0.01
CA GLY A 522 -28.81 35.78 1.11
C GLY A 522 -28.12 35.63 2.48
N PHE A 523 -26.81 35.37 2.51
CA PHE A 523 -26.07 35.36 3.79
C PHE A 523 -26.00 36.78 4.36
N SER A 524 -26.19 36.91 5.68
CA SER A 524 -26.05 38.18 6.38
C SER A 524 -24.61 38.69 6.34
N GLU A 525 -24.42 40.01 6.23
CA GLU A 525 -23.09 40.64 6.25
C GLU A 525 -22.29 40.24 7.49
N ALA A 526 -22.94 40.16 8.66
CA ALA A 526 -22.30 39.73 9.90
C ALA A 526 -21.67 38.33 9.78
N TRP A 527 -22.35 37.38 9.12
CA TRP A 527 -21.80 36.04 8.87
C TRP A 527 -20.66 36.06 7.84
N ILE A 528 -20.83 36.82 6.76
CA ILE A 528 -19.81 36.98 5.72
C ILE A 528 -18.53 37.57 6.34
N ASP A 529 -18.65 38.55 7.23
CA ASP A 529 -17.52 39.12 7.97
C ASP A 529 -16.79 38.10 8.84
N ARG A 530 -17.50 37.15 9.50
CA ARG A 530 -16.83 36.07 10.26
C ARG A 530 -16.05 35.13 9.36
N VAL A 531 -16.63 34.79 8.20
CA VAL A 531 -15.97 33.98 7.17
C VAL A 531 -14.72 34.68 6.66
N LEU A 532 -14.84 35.94 6.23
CA LEU A 532 -13.73 36.72 5.68
C LEU A 532 -12.67 37.04 6.74
N SER A 533 -13.03 37.29 8.00
CA SER A 533 -12.07 37.48 9.09
C SER A 533 -11.21 36.22 9.33
N CYS A 534 -11.77 35.03 9.11
CA CYS A 534 -11.05 33.77 9.19
C CYS A 534 -10.02 33.59 8.05
N LEU A 535 -10.31 34.17 6.87
CA LEU A 535 -9.47 34.09 5.67
C LEU A 535 -8.44 35.24 5.56
N GLY A 536 -8.85 36.47 5.90
CA GLY A 536 -8.15 37.72 5.60
C GLY A 536 -6.92 38.01 6.46
N ASN A 537 -6.85 37.42 7.65
CA ASN A 537 -5.77 37.69 8.61
C ASN A 537 -4.73 36.57 8.67
N ASN A 538 -4.43 35.90 7.55
CA ASN A 538 -3.51 34.76 7.53
C ASN A 538 -2.08 35.14 7.15
N TRP A 539 -1.12 34.69 7.96
CA TRP A 539 0.32 34.88 7.76
C TRP A 539 0.99 33.54 7.52
N PHE A 540 1.79 33.44 6.46
CA PHE A 540 2.42 32.21 6.02
C PHE A 540 3.93 32.21 6.19
N SER A 541 4.46 31.07 6.65
CA SER A 541 5.87 30.69 6.52
C SER A 541 5.97 29.38 5.75
N LEU A 542 6.95 29.27 4.86
CA LEU A 542 7.18 28.07 4.06
C LEU A 542 8.09 27.08 4.80
N ILE A 543 7.71 25.81 4.86
CA ILE A 543 8.54 24.74 5.44
C ILE A 543 9.30 24.05 4.31
N LEU A 544 10.60 24.33 4.20
CA LEU A 544 11.50 23.70 3.24
C LEU A 544 12.54 22.85 3.97
N ASN A 545 12.58 21.56 3.62
CA ASN A 545 13.55 20.59 4.17
C ASN A 545 13.67 20.62 5.71
N GLY A 546 12.57 20.91 6.41
CA GLY A 546 12.49 20.98 7.87
C GLY A 546 12.70 22.37 8.50
N LYS A 547 13.08 23.39 7.73
CA LYS A 547 13.26 24.77 8.19
C LYS A 547 12.08 25.66 7.75
N ALA A 548 11.63 26.53 8.66
CA ALA A 548 10.69 27.59 8.31
C ALA A 548 11.43 28.77 7.67
N VAL A 549 10.99 29.20 6.50
CA VAL A 549 11.56 30.31 5.72
C VAL A 549 10.47 31.26 5.25
N GLY A 550 10.78 32.56 5.21
CA GLY A 550 9.84 33.62 4.84
C GLY A 550 8.73 33.88 5.87
N PHE A 551 8.11 35.05 5.74
CA PHE A 551 6.91 35.45 6.49
C PHE A 551 6.14 36.49 5.67
N PHE A 552 4.97 36.11 5.14
CA PHE A 552 4.18 36.99 4.25
C PHE A 552 2.68 36.79 4.47
N LYS A 553 1.86 37.79 4.12
CA LYS A 553 0.40 37.79 4.31
C LYS A 553 -0.30 37.34 3.03
N SER A 554 -1.44 36.65 3.16
CA SER A 554 -2.34 36.34 2.04
C SER A 554 -3.28 37.50 1.75
N GLU A 555 -3.60 37.72 0.48
CA GLU A 555 -4.60 38.72 0.04
C GLU A 555 -5.74 38.10 -0.78
N LYS A 556 -5.58 36.83 -1.20
CA LYS A 556 -6.61 36.05 -1.88
C LYS A 556 -6.48 34.56 -1.58
N GLY A 557 -7.43 33.79 -2.12
CA GLY A 557 -7.45 32.34 -2.05
C GLY A 557 -8.02 31.78 -0.75
N VAL A 558 -8.30 30.49 -0.76
CA VAL A 558 -8.78 29.72 0.40
C VAL A 558 -7.74 28.67 0.78
N ARG A 559 -7.54 28.45 2.08
CA ARG A 559 -6.44 27.63 2.61
C ARG A 559 -6.66 26.14 2.31
N GLN A 560 -5.68 25.49 1.67
CA GLN A 560 -5.70 24.04 1.47
C GLN A 560 -5.41 23.30 2.79
N GLY A 561 -6.35 22.50 3.27
CA GLY A 561 -6.27 21.79 4.56
C GLY A 561 -7.08 22.41 5.70
N ASP A 562 -7.76 23.53 5.43
CA ASP A 562 -8.67 24.20 6.36
C ASP A 562 -10.11 23.64 6.24
N PRO A 563 -10.82 23.33 7.34
CA PRO A 563 -12.16 22.72 7.28
C PRO A 563 -13.23 23.52 6.54
N LEU A 564 -13.18 24.85 6.55
CA LEU A 564 -14.16 25.73 5.92
C LEU A 564 -13.93 25.92 4.41
N SER A 565 -12.68 25.92 3.96
CA SER A 565 -12.31 26.21 2.57
C SER A 565 -13.08 25.41 1.52
N PRO A 566 -13.33 24.09 1.65
CA PRO A 566 -14.07 23.33 0.63
C PRO A 566 -15.52 23.82 0.45
N ALA A 567 -16.21 24.19 1.53
CA ALA A 567 -17.58 24.69 1.47
C ALA A 567 -17.66 26.04 0.76
N LEU A 568 -16.72 26.94 1.05
CA LEU A 568 -16.64 28.25 0.39
C LEU A 568 -16.28 28.12 -1.09
N PHE A 569 -15.37 27.19 -1.42
CA PHE A 569 -14.98 26.93 -2.80
C PHE A 569 -16.17 26.48 -3.66
N ILE A 570 -16.95 25.50 -3.20
CA ILE A 570 -18.10 25.02 -3.97
C ILE A 570 -19.22 26.06 -4.06
N LEU A 571 -19.40 26.93 -3.05
CA LEU A 571 -20.34 28.04 -3.11
C LEU A 571 -19.93 29.08 -4.15
N ALA A 572 -18.64 29.40 -4.23
CA ALA A 572 -18.10 30.27 -5.28
C ALA A 572 -18.28 29.65 -6.68
N GLU A 573 -18.01 28.35 -6.81
CA GLU A 573 -18.11 27.60 -8.07
C GLU A 573 -19.55 27.46 -8.58
N GLU A 574 -20.57 27.61 -7.73
CA GLU A 574 -21.97 27.60 -8.16
C GLU A 574 -22.28 28.70 -9.18
N TYR A 575 -21.54 29.82 -9.18
CA TYR A 575 -21.67 30.85 -10.20
C TYR A 575 -21.33 30.31 -11.61
N LEU A 576 -20.27 29.51 -11.71
CA LEU A 576 -19.88 28.83 -12.96
C LEU A 576 -20.96 27.82 -13.38
N LEU A 577 -21.38 26.94 -12.48
CA LEU A 577 -22.31 25.85 -12.81
C LEU A 577 -23.72 26.35 -13.14
N ARG A 578 -24.24 27.30 -12.36
CA ARG A 578 -25.55 27.91 -12.60
C ARG A 578 -25.53 28.84 -13.81
N GLY A 579 -24.42 29.53 -14.06
CA GLY A 579 -24.25 30.33 -15.27
C GLY A 579 -24.27 29.46 -16.53
N LEU A 580 -23.54 28.34 -16.53
CA LEU A 580 -23.59 27.35 -17.62
C LEU A 580 -25.00 26.77 -17.80
N HIS A 581 -25.70 26.46 -16.70
CA HIS A 581 -27.08 26.00 -16.76
C HIS A 581 -28.02 27.06 -17.35
N LYS A 582 -27.89 28.33 -16.93
CA LYS A 582 -28.68 29.46 -17.46
C LYS A 582 -28.48 29.62 -18.96
N LEU A 583 -27.24 29.49 -19.47
CA LEU A 583 -26.97 29.50 -20.91
C LEU A 583 -27.75 28.40 -21.67
N TYR A 584 -27.92 27.22 -21.08
CA TYR A 584 -28.62 26.09 -21.72
C TYR A 584 -30.14 26.21 -21.62
N THR A 585 -30.63 26.95 -20.63
CA THR A 585 -32.05 27.30 -20.50
C THR A 585 -32.43 28.35 -21.54
N VAL A 586 -31.60 29.39 -21.72
CA VAL A 586 -31.83 30.44 -22.73
C VAL A 586 -31.58 29.94 -24.15
N SER A 587 -30.61 29.04 -24.33
CA SER A 587 -30.24 28.48 -25.63
C SER A 587 -30.24 26.95 -25.58
N PRO A 588 -31.41 26.29 -25.62
CA PRO A 588 -31.55 24.83 -25.57
C PRO A 588 -30.80 24.09 -26.68
N GLU A 589 -30.56 24.75 -27.82
CA GLU A 589 -29.84 24.20 -28.96
C GLU A 589 -28.40 23.80 -28.60
N LEU A 590 -27.80 24.42 -27.58
CA LEU A 590 -26.45 24.15 -27.06
C LEU A 590 -26.31 22.76 -26.43
N ALA A 591 -27.43 22.16 -26.04
CA ALA A 591 -27.44 20.99 -25.18
C ALA A 591 -26.80 19.74 -25.83
N TYR A 592 -26.08 19.00 -24.99
CA TYR A 592 -25.55 17.68 -25.32
C TYR A 592 -26.67 16.67 -25.56
N LYS A 593 -26.58 15.91 -26.66
CA LYS A 593 -27.60 14.91 -27.00
C LYS A 593 -27.32 13.61 -26.25
N SER A 594 -28.07 13.34 -25.19
CA SER A 594 -27.85 12.21 -24.27
C SER A 594 -28.90 11.08 -24.37
N GLY A 595 -30.01 11.32 -25.09
CA GLY A 595 -31.16 10.41 -25.14
C GLY A 595 -32.08 10.50 -23.92
N SER A 596 -31.76 11.35 -22.94
CA SER A 596 -32.61 11.70 -21.80
C SER A 596 -33.20 13.11 -21.97
N SER A 597 -34.36 13.37 -21.36
CA SER A 597 -34.93 14.71 -21.19
C SER A 597 -34.16 15.53 -20.15
N VAL A 598 -33.44 14.86 -19.23
CA VAL A 598 -32.60 15.49 -18.21
C VAL A 598 -31.37 16.10 -18.89
N LYS A 599 -31.34 17.44 -18.91
CA LYS A 599 -30.21 18.21 -19.46
C LYS A 599 -29.10 18.33 -18.42
N VAL A 600 -27.90 17.88 -18.78
CA VAL A 600 -26.70 17.97 -17.94
C VAL A 600 -25.71 18.92 -18.62
N PRO A 601 -25.64 20.21 -18.22
CA PRO A 601 -24.72 21.17 -18.82
C PRO A 601 -23.27 20.92 -18.38
N ALA A 602 -23.08 20.55 -17.12
CA ALA A 602 -21.78 20.27 -16.53
C ALA A 602 -21.88 19.23 -15.41
N LEU A 603 -20.75 18.61 -15.10
CA LEU A 603 -20.52 17.78 -13.92
C LEU A 603 -19.24 18.24 -13.24
N ALA A 604 -19.34 18.64 -11.98
CA ALA A 604 -18.23 19.11 -11.18
C ALA A 604 -18.02 18.20 -9.96
N PHE A 605 -16.75 18.01 -9.59
CA PHE A 605 -16.37 17.48 -8.30
C PHE A 605 -15.27 18.37 -7.75
N ALA A 606 -15.68 19.45 -7.06
CA ALA A 606 -14.85 20.61 -6.86
C ALA A 606 -14.27 21.09 -8.22
N ASP A 607 -12.96 21.33 -8.29
CA ASP A 607 -12.28 21.92 -9.45
C ASP A 607 -12.24 21.03 -10.71
N ASP A 608 -12.53 19.74 -10.61
CA ASP A 608 -12.63 18.82 -11.75
C ASP A 608 -14.00 18.97 -12.46
N VAL A 609 -14.05 19.79 -13.52
CA VAL A 609 -15.29 20.14 -14.24
C VAL A 609 -15.33 19.57 -15.66
N LEU A 610 -16.37 18.79 -15.96
CA LEU A 610 -16.74 18.36 -17.31
C LEU A 610 -17.91 19.19 -17.83
N ILE A 611 -17.78 19.83 -19.00
CA ILE A 611 -18.88 20.53 -19.69
C ILE A 611 -19.33 19.70 -20.88
N PHE A 612 -20.66 19.56 -21.05
CA PHE A 612 -21.28 18.77 -22.10
C PHE A 612 -22.03 19.66 -23.07
N SER A 613 -21.55 19.82 -24.30
CA SER A 613 -22.13 20.72 -25.32
C SER A 613 -22.27 20.02 -26.68
N ASN A 614 -23.05 20.62 -27.58
CA ASN A 614 -22.90 20.35 -29.01
C ASN A 614 -21.56 20.92 -29.54
N GLY A 615 -21.10 20.41 -30.69
CA GLY A 615 -19.85 20.84 -31.33
C GLY A 615 -19.97 22.04 -32.30
N SER A 616 -21.03 22.84 -32.22
CA SER A 616 -21.18 24.02 -33.07
C SER A 616 -20.26 25.16 -32.61
N LYS A 617 -19.76 25.96 -33.56
CA LYS A 617 -18.93 27.14 -33.24
C LYS A 617 -19.70 28.14 -32.36
N ALA A 618 -20.97 28.38 -32.68
CA ALA A 618 -21.83 29.29 -31.93
C ALA A 618 -21.97 28.87 -30.45
N ALA A 619 -22.15 27.56 -30.21
CA ALA A 619 -22.23 27.05 -28.85
C ALA A 619 -20.95 27.23 -28.06
N LEU A 620 -19.84 26.82 -28.65
CA LEU A 620 -18.54 26.90 -28.01
C LEU A 620 -18.12 28.35 -27.76
N SER A 621 -18.42 29.27 -28.68
CA SER A 621 -18.16 30.70 -28.49
C SER A 621 -18.93 31.29 -27.30
N LYS A 622 -20.21 30.94 -27.12
CA LYS A 622 -21.00 31.37 -25.95
C LYS A 622 -20.40 30.85 -24.64
N ILE A 623 -20.00 29.57 -24.60
CA ILE A 623 -19.36 28.95 -23.43
C ILE A 623 -18.02 29.64 -23.12
N MET A 624 -17.15 29.82 -24.11
CA MET A 624 -15.83 30.44 -23.92
C MET A 624 -15.96 31.91 -23.50
N HIS A 625 -16.93 32.65 -24.02
CA HIS A 625 -17.20 34.03 -23.59
C HIS A 625 -17.60 34.08 -22.11
N PHE A 626 -18.49 33.18 -21.68
CA PHE A 626 -18.86 33.08 -20.26
C PHE A 626 -17.68 32.65 -19.37
N LEU A 627 -16.85 31.71 -19.82
CA LEU A 627 -15.64 31.30 -19.09
C LEU A 627 -14.63 32.46 -18.96
N ASN A 628 -14.48 33.30 -19.98
CA ASN A 628 -13.63 34.49 -19.90
C ASN A 628 -14.18 35.49 -18.87
N HIS A 629 -15.49 35.76 -18.90
CA HIS A 629 -16.13 36.60 -17.89
C HIS A 629 -15.97 36.02 -16.48
N TYR A 630 -16.16 34.70 -16.31
CA TYR A 630 -15.94 34.00 -15.05
C TYR A 630 -14.52 34.19 -14.51
N GLN A 631 -13.50 34.06 -15.36
CA GLN A 631 -12.11 34.24 -14.95
C GLN A 631 -11.84 35.67 -14.46
N THR A 632 -12.39 36.67 -15.14
CA THR A 632 -12.27 38.09 -14.75
C THR A 632 -12.89 38.35 -13.39
N VAL A 633 -14.14 37.90 -13.15
CA VAL A 633 -14.83 38.22 -11.89
C VAL A 633 -14.35 37.40 -10.70
N SER A 634 -14.00 36.12 -10.91
CA SER A 634 -13.65 35.20 -9.81
C SER A 634 -12.18 35.24 -9.42
N GLY A 635 -11.30 35.74 -10.30
CA GLY A 635 -9.85 35.63 -10.18
C GLY A 635 -9.31 34.22 -10.50
N GLN A 636 -10.18 33.23 -10.73
CA GLN A 636 -9.76 31.90 -11.17
C GLN A 636 -9.36 31.91 -12.65
N LEU A 637 -8.53 30.95 -13.04
CA LEU A 637 -8.00 30.86 -14.40
C LEU A 637 -8.14 29.44 -14.94
N VAL A 638 -8.63 29.30 -16.17
CA VAL A 638 -8.67 28.03 -16.91
C VAL A 638 -7.29 27.78 -17.51
N SER A 639 -6.71 26.61 -17.23
CA SER A 639 -5.47 26.18 -17.86
C SER A 639 -5.76 25.65 -19.26
N THR A 640 -5.51 26.45 -20.30
CA THR A 640 -5.68 26.01 -21.70
C THR A 640 -4.76 24.84 -22.08
N GLU A 641 -3.56 24.77 -21.49
CA GLU A 641 -2.59 23.70 -21.72
C GLU A 641 -3.04 22.33 -21.20
N LYS A 642 -3.74 22.32 -20.04
CA LYS A 642 -4.19 21.10 -19.38
C LYS A 642 -5.64 20.74 -19.73
N SER A 643 -6.44 21.75 -20.04
CA SER A 643 -7.82 21.55 -20.48
C SER A 643 -7.84 20.84 -21.84
N SER A 644 -8.79 19.94 -22.00
CA SER A 644 -8.91 19.13 -23.20
C SER A 644 -10.35 19.02 -23.67
N PHE A 645 -10.55 18.61 -24.92
CA PHE A 645 -11.87 18.26 -25.41
C PHE A 645 -11.89 16.85 -25.99
N ILE A 646 -13.07 16.22 -25.98
CA ILE A 646 -13.32 14.89 -26.54
C ILE A 646 -14.50 14.99 -27.49
N MET A 647 -14.34 14.35 -28.65
CA MET A 647 -15.38 14.13 -29.65
C MET A 647 -15.40 12.65 -30.04
N SER A 648 -16.45 12.24 -30.74
CA SER A 648 -16.49 10.93 -31.38
C SER A 648 -15.24 10.67 -32.21
N ASN A 649 -14.72 9.44 -32.16
CA ASN A 649 -13.63 9.01 -33.06
C ASN A 649 -14.06 9.05 -34.54
N LYS A 650 -15.37 9.08 -34.80
CA LYS A 650 -15.95 9.23 -36.16
C LYS A 650 -16.16 10.69 -36.55
N ALA A 651 -15.88 11.65 -35.67
CA ALA A 651 -16.06 13.07 -35.98
C ALA A 651 -15.09 13.52 -37.08
N PRO A 652 -15.56 14.25 -38.11
CA PRO A 652 -14.68 14.77 -39.15
C PRO A 652 -13.58 15.67 -38.57
N ASN A 653 -12.37 15.59 -39.12
CA ASN A 653 -11.24 16.41 -38.66
C ASN A 653 -11.54 17.92 -38.71
N VAL A 654 -12.31 18.38 -39.71
CA VAL A 654 -12.77 19.77 -39.82
C VAL A 654 -13.52 20.21 -38.55
N ARG A 655 -14.37 19.35 -37.99
CA ARG A 655 -15.10 19.65 -36.75
C ARG A 655 -14.15 19.74 -35.57
N CYS A 656 -13.22 18.81 -35.46
CA CYS A 656 -12.21 18.83 -34.39
C CYS A 656 -11.37 20.13 -34.44
N THR A 657 -11.00 20.59 -35.64
CA THR A 657 -10.28 21.85 -35.83
C THR A 657 -11.12 23.06 -35.42
N ILE A 658 -12.43 23.07 -35.68
CA ILE A 658 -13.33 24.15 -35.24
C ILE A 658 -13.36 24.21 -33.70
N VAL A 659 -13.53 23.06 -33.03
CA VAL A 659 -13.54 23.01 -31.56
C VAL A 659 -12.21 23.49 -31.00
N GLN A 660 -11.10 22.97 -31.53
CA GLN A 660 -9.75 23.32 -31.09
C GLN A 660 -9.46 24.82 -31.28
N ARG A 661 -9.80 25.42 -32.43
CA ARG A 661 -9.59 26.86 -32.68
C ARG A 661 -10.49 27.77 -31.85
N THR A 662 -11.69 27.31 -31.50
CA THR A 662 -12.64 28.11 -30.73
C THR A 662 -12.32 28.08 -29.22
N THR A 663 -11.87 26.93 -28.72
CA THR A 663 -11.61 26.72 -27.28
C THR A 663 -10.15 26.87 -26.89
N ASN A 664 -9.22 26.75 -27.85
CA ASN A 664 -7.78 26.58 -27.62
C ASN A 664 -7.42 25.34 -26.78
N PHE A 665 -8.35 24.39 -26.60
CA PHE A 665 -8.10 23.18 -25.85
C PHE A 665 -7.50 22.09 -26.72
N ARG A 666 -6.70 21.22 -26.11
CA ARG A 666 -6.10 20.08 -26.80
C ARG A 666 -7.16 19.00 -27.06
N ARG A 667 -7.16 18.42 -28.26
CA ARG A 667 -7.96 17.21 -28.54
C ARG A 667 -7.41 16.04 -27.72
N SER A 668 -8.28 15.40 -26.96
CA SER A 668 -8.01 14.15 -26.25
C SER A 668 -8.91 13.03 -26.78
N THR A 669 -8.48 11.78 -26.59
CA THR A 669 -9.21 10.58 -27.02
C THR A 669 -9.57 9.74 -25.81
N ALA A 670 -10.72 9.05 -25.84
CA ALA A 670 -11.05 8.08 -24.81
C ALA A 670 -10.01 6.94 -24.77
N PRO A 671 -9.64 6.41 -23.58
CA PRO A 671 -10.22 6.73 -22.27
C PRO A 671 -9.73 8.05 -21.67
N LEU A 672 -10.65 8.81 -21.04
CA LEU A 672 -10.35 9.99 -20.25
C LEU A 672 -10.26 9.60 -18.77
N LEU A 673 -9.17 9.92 -18.09
CA LEU A 673 -9.11 9.75 -16.65
C LEU A 673 -9.94 10.84 -15.97
N TYR A 674 -11.05 10.48 -15.34
CA TYR A 674 -11.91 11.39 -14.58
C TYR A 674 -12.10 10.86 -13.17
N LEU A 675 -11.77 11.66 -12.16
CA LEU A 675 -11.84 11.27 -10.75
C LEU A 675 -11.10 9.96 -10.45
N GLY A 676 -9.97 9.74 -11.14
CA GLY A 676 -9.15 8.54 -11.00
C GLY A 676 -9.70 7.28 -11.68
N ILE A 677 -10.80 7.37 -12.44
CA ILE A 677 -11.40 6.25 -13.19
C ILE A 677 -11.40 6.56 -14.69
N PRO A 678 -10.95 5.62 -15.55
CA PRO A 678 -10.95 5.83 -16.99
C PRO A 678 -12.38 5.74 -17.55
N ILE A 679 -12.90 6.87 -18.01
CA ILE A 679 -14.17 6.98 -18.75
C ILE A 679 -13.92 6.61 -20.21
N TYR A 680 -14.62 5.61 -20.73
CA TYR A 680 -14.31 5.01 -22.03
C TYR A 680 -15.55 4.74 -22.87
N LYS A 681 -15.35 4.36 -24.13
CA LYS A 681 -16.41 3.92 -25.04
C LYS A 681 -16.03 2.59 -25.69
N GLY A 682 -17.00 1.67 -25.79
CA GLY A 682 -16.83 0.38 -26.46
C GLY A 682 -16.64 -0.80 -25.49
N LYS A 683 -15.87 -1.82 -25.91
CA LYS A 683 -15.66 -3.04 -25.13
C LYS A 683 -14.74 -2.78 -23.93
N LYS A 684 -14.95 -3.50 -22.83
CA LYS A 684 -14.02 -3.53 -21.70
C LYS A 684 -12.69 -4.12 -22.17
N GLN A 685 -11.60 -3.40 -21.99
CA GLN A 685 -10.26 -3.84 -22.37
C GLN A 685 -9.36 -3.92 -21.13
N ILE A 686 -8.36 -4.80 -21.19
CA ILE A 686 -7.42 -5.04 -20.08
C ILE A 686 -6.63 -3.77 -19.75
N PHE A 687 -6.24 -3.01 -20.78
CA PHE A 687 -5.41 -1.80 -20.64
C PHE A 687 -6.04 -0.71 -19.74
N LEU A 688 -7.38 -0.68 -19.59
CA LEU A 688 -8.07 0.26 -18.71
C LEU A 688 -7.70 0.09 -17.23
N PHE A 689 -7.14 -1.06 -16.84
CA PHE A 689 -6.80 -1.38 -15.45
C PHE A 689 -5.29 -1.53 -15.23
N GLU A 690 -4.45 -1.27 -16.24
CA GLU A 690 -2.99 -1.38 -16.10
C GLU A 690 -2.46 -0.43 -15.03
N ASP A 691 -2.90 0.83 -15.03
CA ASP A 691 -2.52 1.81 -14.00
C ASP A 691 -2.91 1.37 -12.58
N LEU A 692 -4.07 0.72 -12.42
CA LEU A 692 -4.47 0.15 -11.13
C LEU A 692 -3.53 -0.97 -10.69
N VAL A 693 -3.17 -1.88 -11.60
CA VAL A 693 -2.24 -2.98 -11.31
C VAL A 693 -0.86 -2.44 -10.94
N GLU A 694 -0.36 -1.45 -11.67
CA GLU A 694 0.92 -0.79 -11.38
C GLU A 694 0.89 -0.06 -10.04
N LYS A 695 -0.21 0.62 -9.69
CA LYS A 695 -0.38 1.22 -8.36
C LYS A 695 -0.33 0.18 -7.25
N ILE A 696 -0.96 -0.98 -7.44
CA ILE A 696 -0.90 -2.10 -6.48
C ILE A 696 0.54 -2.61 -6.35
N ARG A 697 1.26 -2.81 -7.46
CA ARG A 697 2.66 -3.25 -7.47
C ARG A 697 3.58 -2.23 -6.81
N ALA A 698 3.44 -0.95 -7.13
CA ALA A 698 4.23 0.13 -6.54
C ALA A 698 3.99 0.27 -5.03
N ARG A 699 2.74 0.06 -4.58
CA ARG A 699 2.40 0.03 -3.15
C ARG A 699 3.04 -1.17 -2.44
N LEU A 700 3.04 -2.34 -3.08
CA LEU A 700 3.71 -3.53 -2.55
C LEU A 700 5.23 -3.39 -2.50
N ALA A 701 5.84 -2.83 -3.55
CA ALA A 701 7.27 -2.54 -3.57
C ALA A 701 7.69 -1.54 -2.48
N SER A 702 6.74 -0.77 -1.92
CA SER A 702 6.99 0.12 -0.79
C SER A 702 7.01 -0.57 0.57
N TRP A 703 6.55 -1.82 0.65
CA TRP A 703 6.52 -2.61 1.87
C TRP A 703 7.47 -3.77 1.69
N SER A 704 8.67 -3.68 2.26
CA SER A 704 9.54 -4.85 2.31
C SER A 704 8.83 -5.92 3.15
N SER A 705 8.49 -7.05 2.53
CA SER A 705 7.77 -8.18 3.14
C SER A 705 8.45 -8.74 4.40
N ASN A 706 9.72 -8.38 4.60
CA ASN A 706 10.58 -8.83 5.70
C ASN A 706 10.26 -8.23 7.08
N PHE A 707 9.48 -7.14 7.17
CA PHE A 707 9.10 -6.51 8.45
C PHE A 707 7.67 -6.83 8.89
N LEU A 708 6.93 -7.60 8.11
CA LEU A 708 5.52 -7.82 8.36
C LEU A 708 5.28 -9.29 8.67
N SER A 709 4.71 -9.56 9.85
CA SER A 709 4.17 -10.87 10.15
C SER A 709 3.07 -11.21 9.15
N PHE A 710 2.74 -12.49 8.97
CA PHE A 710 1.59 -12.87 8.14
C PHE A 710 0.28 -12.19 8.60
N GLY A 711 0.13 -11.95 9.92
CA GLY A 711 -0.97 -11.17 10.48
C GLY A 711 -0.95 -9.70 10.02
N GLY A 712 0.23 -9.07 10.01
CA GLY A 712 0.42 -7.73 9.46
C GLY A 712 0.11 -7.65 7.96
N ARG A 713 0.50 -8.67 7.18
CA ARG A 713 0.21 -8.76 5.74
C ARG A 713 -1.28 -8.90 5.44
N ILE A 714 -2.01 -9.72 6.21
CA ILE A 714 -3.47 -9.84 6.09
C ILE A 714 -4.12 -8.47 6.38
N THR A 715 -3.68 -7.80 7.44
CA THR A 715 -4.20 -6.48 7.81
C THR A 715 -3.96 -5.45 6.70
N LEU A 716 -2.79 -5.46 6.08
CA LEU A 716 -2.44 -4.63 4.93
C LEU A 716 -3.24 -4.95 3.67
N LEU A 717 -3.45 -6.24 3.38
CA LEU A 717 -4.29 -6.68 2.28
C LEU A 717 -5.73 -6.18 2.43
N GLN A 718 -6.29 -6.31 3.62
CA GLN A 718 -7.66 -5.90 3.93
C GLN A 718 -7.82 -4.37 3.90
N SER A 719 -6.95 -3.65 4.61
CA SER A 719 -7.13 -2.21 4.87
C SER A 719 -6.59 -1.31 3.76
N VAL A 720 -5.56 -1.75 3.03
CA VAL A 720 -4.87 -0.88 2.05
C VAL A 720 -4.95 -1.43 0.63
N LEU A 721 -4.54 -2.68 0.39
CA LEU A 721 -4.44 -3.19 -0.99
C LEU A 721 -5.80 -3.45 -1.62
N THR A 722 -6.76 -3.97 -0.86
CA THR A 722 -8.12 -4.22 -1.35
C THR A 722 -8.88 -2.91 -1.60
N ALA A 723 -8.52 -1.81 -0.91
CA ALA A 723 -9.16 -0.52 -1.10
C ALA A 723 -8.94 0.08 -2.50
N LEU A 724 -7.78 -0.18 -3.12
CA LEU A 724 -7.44 0.29 -4.46
C LEU A 724 -8.41 -0.24 -5.55
N PRO A 725 -8.59 -1.57 -5.73
CA PRO A 725 -9.56 -2.09 -6.70
C PRO A 725 -11.00 -1.83 -6.28
N VAL A 726 -11.32 -1.77 -4.97
CA VAL A 726 -12.67 -1.44 -4.48
C VAL A 726 -13.17 -0.11 -5.05
N TYR A 727 -12.30 0.89 -5.24
CA TYR A 727 -12.69 2.15 -5.86
C TYR A 727 -13.18 1.97 -7.31
N TYR A 728 -12.48 1.16 -8.11
CA TYR A 728 -12.89 0.85 -9.49
C TYR A 728 -14.17 0.00 -9.54
N LEU A 729 -14.26 -1.00 -8.66
CA LEU A 729 -15.38 -1.96 -8.62
C LEU A 729 -16.72 -1.32 -8.26
N GLN A 730 -16.72 -0.10 -7.72
CA GLN A 730 -17.94 0.65 -7.42
C GLN A 730 -18.71 1.08 -8.68
N VAL A 731 -18.00 1.28 -9.80
CA VAL A 731 -18.59 1.85 -11.02
C VAL A 731 -18.29 1.03 -12.27
N MET A 732 -17.24 0.19 -12.25
CA MET A 732 -16.78 -0.57 -13.41
C MET A 732 -16.60 -2.05 -13.10
N GLN A 733 -17.10 -2.89 -14.01
CA GLN A 733 -16.85 -4.33 -13.97
C GLN A 733 -15.45 -4.66 -14.52
N MET A 734 -14.60 -5.25 -13.69
CA MET A 734 -13.28 -5.72 -14.12
C MET A 734 -13.36 -6.96 -15.04
N PRO A 735 -12.48 -7.09 -16.06
CA PRO A 735 -12.28 -8.35 -16.76
C PRO A 735 -11.78 -9.45 -15.82
N VAL A 736 -12.12 -10.70 -16.13
CA VAL A 736 -11.71 -11.88 -15.33
C VAL A 736 -10.19 -11.99 -15.30
N GLN A 737 -9.51 -11.70 -16.42
CA GLN A 737 -8.05 -11.73 -16.53
C GLN A 737 -7.38 -10.77 -15.54
N VAL A 738 -7.89 -9.53 -15.43
CA VAL A 738 -7.34 -8.52 -14.51
C VAL A 738 -7.61 -8.92 -13.06
N THR A 739 -8.81 -9.46 -12.79
CA THR A 739 -9.17 -9.97 -11.45
C THR A 739 -8.20 -11.08 -11.02
N GLN A 740 -7.90 -12.03 -11.91
CA GLN A 740 -6.93 -13.09 -11.65
C GLN A 740 -5.50 -12.55 -11.49
N GLN A 741 -5.11 -11.53 -12.27
CA GLN A 741 -3.80 -10.90 -12.14
C GLN A 741 -3.62 -10.25 -10.75
N ILE A 742 -4.60 -9.47 -10.29
CA ILE A 742 -4.57 -8.87 -8.94
C ILE A 742 -4.55 -9.96 -7.86
N GLN A 743 -5.37 -11.02 -8.01
CA GLN A 743 -5.36 -12.14 -7.06
C GLN A 743 -4.01 -12.85 -7.00
N ARG A 744 -3.30 -13.01 -8.11
CA ARG A 744 -1.93 -13.58 -8.11
C ARG A 744 -0.97 -12.69 -7.34
N ILE A 745 -1.04 -11.36 -7.56
CA ILE A 745 -0.22 -10.38 -6.82
C ILE A 745 -0.51 -10.45 -5.32
N PHE A 746 -1.79 -10.50 -4.92
CA PHE A 746 -2.18 -10.62 -3.52
C PHE A 746 -1.71 -11.95 -2.90
N ASN A 747 -1.79 -13.06 -3.63
CA ASN A 747 -1.26 -14.35 -3.17
C ASN A 747 0.26 -14.34 -3.02
N LYS A 748 1.00 -13.79 -3.98
CA LYS A 748 2.48 -13.69 -3.90
C LYS A 748 2.89 -12.89 -2.66
N PHE A 749 2.21 -11.77 -2.38
CA PHE A 749 2.45 -10.97 -1.18
C PHE A 749 2.07 -11.68 0.12
N LEU A 750 0.92 -12.37 0.15
CA LEU A 750 0.48 -13.08 1.35
C LEU A 750 1.43 -14.24 1.70
N TRP A 751 1.95 -14.96 0.71
CA TRP A 751 2.63 -16.25 0.91
C TRP A 751 4.14 -16.27 0.63
N ASP A 752 4.75 -15.15 0.21
CA ASP A 752 6.16 -15.08 -0.26
C ASP A 752 6.48 -16.12 -1.35
N GLY A 753 5.56 -16.30 -2.29
CA GLY A 753 5.70 -17.26 -3.38
C GLY A 753 4.56 -18.27 -3.40
N THR A 754 4.79 -19.47 -2.87
CA THR A 754 3.89 -20.62 -3.07
C THR A 754 2.60 -20.51 -2.24
N PRO A 755 1.40 -20.46 -2.86
CA PRO A 755 0.15 -20.38 -2.13
C PRO A 755 -0.15 -21.66 -1.34
N TRP A 756 -0.53 -21.47 -0.08
CA TRP A 756 -0.86 -22.58 0.83
C TRP A 756 -2.33 -23.00 0.75
N CYS A 757 -3.23 -22.10 0.33
CA CYS A 757 -4.64 -22.42 0.09
C CYS A 757 -5.19 -21.70 -1.16
N LYS A 758 -6.34 -22.17 -1.68
CA LYS A 758 -7.08 -21.46 -2.73
C LYS A 758 -7.51 -20.07 -2.26
N TRP A 759 -7.42 -19.05 -3.12
CA TRP A 759 -7.81 -17.67 -2.77
C TRP A 759 -9.26 -17.56 -2.29
N SER A 760 -10.19 -18.32 -2.89
CA SER A 760 -11.58 -18.37 -2.46
C SER A 760 -11.76 -18.84 -1.01
N THR A 761 -10.83 -19.67 -0.50
CA THR A 761 -10.81 -20.07 0.91
C THR A 761 -10.29 -18.96 1.79
N ALA A 762 -9.24 -18.25 1.39
CA ALA A 762 -8.76 -17.09 2.12
C ALA A 762 -9.82 -15.97 2.21
N CYS A 763 -10.70 -15.85 1.21
CA CYS A 763 -11.84 -14.92 1.20
C CYS A 763 -13.03 -15.30 2.10
N ALA A 764 -13.07 -16.50 2.67
CA ALA A 764 -14.15 -16.86 3.58
C ALA A 764 -13.98 -16.12 4.93
N PRO A 765 -15.07 -15.86 5.68
CA PRO A 765 -14.97 -15.38 7.05
C PRO A 765 -14.16 -16.31 7.95
N PHE A 766 -13.70 -15.78 9.08
CA PHE A 766 -12.98 -16.57 10.07
C PHE A 766 -13.78 -17.78 10.53
N GLU A 767 -15.06 -17.61 10.85
CA GLU A 767 -15.99 -18.67 11.28
C GLU A 767 -16.14 -19.80 10.24
N GLU A 768 -15.86 -19.52 8.97
CA GLU A 768 -15.96 -20.47 7.85
C GLU A 768 -14.60 -21.04 7.43
N GLY A 769 -13.57 -20.82 8.26
CA GLY A 769 -12.21 -21.30 8.04
C GLY A 769 -11.40 -20.52 7.01
N GLY A 770 -11.79 -19.27 6.73
CA GLY A 770 -11.01 -18.35 5.88
C GLY A 770 -10.21 -17.31 6.67
N LEU A 771 -9.71 -16.29 5.96
CA LEU A 771 -8.88 -15.21 6.49
C LEU A 771 -9.58 -13.84 6.46
N ASN A 772 -10.91 -13.84 6.25
CA ASN A 772 -11.74 -12.64 6.18
C ASN A 772 -11.27 -11.66 5.09
N LEU A 773 -10.64 -12.17 4.03
CA LEU A 773 -10.41 -11.41 2.80
C LEU A 773 -11.74 -11.32 2.01
N ARG A 774 -11.85 -10.45 1.01
CA ARG A 774 -13.10 -10.32 0.24
C ARG A 774 -12.88 -10.62 -1.23
N SER A 775 -13.85 -11.29 -1.84
CA SER A 775 -13.84 -11.52 -3.29
C SER A 775 -14.14 -10.22 -4.03
N LEU A 776 -13.27 -9.85 -4.98
CA LEU A 776 -13.46 -8.66 -5.82
C LEU A 776 -14.75 -8.74 -6.66
N GLU A 777 -15.17 -9.95 -7.05
CA GLU A 777 -16.39 -10.17 -7.82
C GLU A 777 -17.64 -9.94 -6.98
N GLU A 778 -17.68 -10.50 -5.76
CA GLU A 778 -18.79 -10.32 -4.82
C GLU A 778 -18.88 -8.85 -4.34
N ILE A 779 -17.74 -8.18 -4.17
CA ILE A 779 -17.67 -6.74 -3.88
C ILE A 779 -18.37 -5.95 -4.99
N HIS A 780 -18.03 -6.20 -6.26
CA HIS A 780 -18.66 -5.50 -7.38
C HIS A 780 -20.16 -5.77 -7.45
N LYS A 781 -20.57 -7.03 -7.29
CA LYS A 781 -22.00 -7.40 -7.25
C LYS A 781 -22.75 -6.64 -6.15
N THR A 782 -22.16 -6.52 -4.96
CA THR A 782 -22.71 -5.75 -3.82
C THR A 782 -22.85 -4.26 -4.15
N PHE A 783 -21.85 -3.66 -4.80
CA PHE A 783 -21.96 -2.26 -5.25
C PHE A 783 -23.03 -2.06 -6.33
N MET A 784 -23.26 -3.03 -7.22
CA MET A 784 -24.34 -2.94 -8.19
C MET A 784 -25.73 -3.01 -7.52
N HIS A 785 -25.88 -3.75 -6.41
CA HIS A 785 -27.12 -3.71 -5.61
C HIS A 785 -27.31 -2.33 -4.97
N LYS A 786 -26.24 -1.74 -4.43
CA LYS A 786 -26.28 -0.35 -3.91
C LYS A 786 -26.68 0.64 -4.99
N ALA A 787 -26.10 0.54 -6.18
CA ALA A 787 -26.39 1.42 -7.30
C ALA A 787 -27.84 1.23 -7.79
N TRP A 788 -28.36 0.00 -7.80
CA TRP A 788 -29.76 -0.29 -8.11
C TRP A 788 -30.71 0.38 -7.13
N LEU A 789 -30.49 0.21 -5.82
CA LEU A 789 -31.29 0.87 -4.78
C LEU A 789 -31.30 2.39 -4.96
N ARG A 790 -30.13 3.01 -5.12
CA ARG A 790 -30.03 4.47 -5.33
C ARG A 790 -30.76 4.94 -6.59
N MET A 791 -30.70 4.13 -7.66
CA MET A 791 -31.46 4.40 -8.87
C MET A 791 -32.98 4.35 -8.61
N ARG A 792 -33.45 3.36 -7.82
CA ARG A 792 -34.86 3.25 -7.43
C ARG A 792 -35.34 4.40 -6.55
N GLU A 793 -34.48 4.92 -5.67
CA GLU A 793 -34.80 6.08 -4.84
C GLU A 793 -35.00 7.38 -5.65
N GLY A 794 -34.38 7.51 -6.83
CA GLY A 794 -34.60 8.66 -7.73
C GLY A 794 -34.13 10.03 -7.23
N LYS A 795 -33.35 10.08 -6.12
CA LYS A 795 -32.99 11.33 -5.42
C LYS A 795 -31.85 12.13 -6.06
N CYS A 796 -30.94 11.48 -6.79
CA CYS A 796 -29.74 12.15 -7.35
C CYS A 796 -29.82 12.31 -8.88
N LEU A 797 -29.04 13.25 -9.43
CA LEU A 797 -29.02 13.55 -10.87
C LEU A 797 -28.78 12.31 -11.74
N TRP A 798 -27.86 11.43 -11.33
CA TRP A 798 -27.59 10.18 -12.02
C TRP A 798 -28.82 9.26 -12.05
N SER A 799 -29.49 9.08 -10.90
CA SER A 799 -30.67 8.23 -10.80
C SER A 799 -31.82 8.73 -11.68
N GLN A 800 -32.10 10.04 -11.65
CA GLN A 800 -33.10 10.69 -12.49
C GLN A 800 -32.79 10.52 -13.98
N PHE A 801 -31.53 10.72 -14.37
CA PHE A 801 -31.08 10.50 -15.74
C PHE A 801 -31.28 9.04 -16.19
N MET A 802 -30.92 8.07 -15.34
CA MET A 802 -31.06 6.64 -15.65
C MET A 802 -32.53 6.22 -15.78
N LEU A 803 -33.38 6.64 -14.84
CA LEU A 803 -34.81 6.37 -14.87
C LEU A 803 -35.47 6.98 -16.11
N ASP A 804 -35.16 8.23 -16.43
CA ASP A 804 -35.72 8.87 -17.62
C ASP A 804 -35.21 8.24 -18.94
N LYS A 805 -33.95 7.82 -19.00
CA LYS A 805 -33.37 7.22 -20.21
C LYS A 805 -33.84 5.79 -20.48
N TYR A 806 -33.94 4.97 -19.44
CA TYR A 806 -34.17 3.53 -19.57
C TYR A 806 -35.56 3.06 -19.11
N CYS A 807 -36.19 3.79 -18.19
CA CYS A 807 -37.43 3.38 -17.53
C CYS A 807 -38.63 4.29 -17.86
N ARG A 808 -38.51 5.28 -18.77
CA ARG A 808 -39.61 6.24 -19.04
C ARG A 808 -40.97 5.60 -19.33
N LYS A 809 -40.99 4.47 -20.04
CA LYS A 809 -42.22 3.76 -20.44
C LYS A 809 -42.49 2.49 -19.63
N HIS A 810 -41.58 2.11 -18.73
CA HIS A 810 -41.63 0.81 -18.05
C HIS A 810 -41.20 0.98 -16.60
N HIS A 811 -41.87 0.29 -15.69
CA HIS A 811 -41.37 0.16 -14.34
C HIS A 811 -39.91 -0.35 -14.34
N PRO A 812 -39.00 0.13 -13.46
CA PRO A 812 -37.60 -0.29 -13.47
C PRO A 812 -37.40 -1.82 -13.41
N ARG A 813 -38.31 -2.54 -12.74
CA ARG A 813 -38.31 -4.01 -12.69
C ARG A 813 -38.58 -4.67 -14.05
N LEU A 814 -39.34 -4.03 -14.94
CA LEU A 814 -39.72 -4.55 -16.26
C LEU A 814 -38.95 -3.91 -17.43
N ALA A 815 -38.11 -2.91 -17.15
CA ALA A 815 -37.38 -2.18 -18.17
C ALA A 815 -36.44 -3.11 -19.00
N PRO A 816 -36.53 -3.09 -20.34
CA PRO A 816 -35.78 -4.02 -21.19
C PRO A 816 -34.29 -3.67 -21.33
N VAL A 817 -33.49 -4.64 -21.75
CA VAL A 817 -32.08 -4.44 -22.14
C VAL A 817 -31.89 -4.73 -23.61
N HIS A 818 -31.40 -3.73 -24.35
CA HIS A 818 -31.01 -3.87 -25.74
C HIS A 818 -29.48 -3.97 -25.91
N PRO A 819 -28.98 -4.61 -26.98
CA PRO A 819 -27.55 -4.66 -27.29
C PRO A 819 -26.87 -3.29 -27.42
N ALA A 820 -27.60 -2.23 -27.82
CA ALA A 820 -27.10 -0.85 -27.90
C ALA A 820 -27.01 -0.12 -26.55
N HIS A 821 -27.63 -0.66 -25.48
CA HIS A 821 -27.62 -0.04 -24.17
C HIS A 821 -26.21 0.00 -23.56
N SER A 822 -26.03 0.95 -22.64
CA SER A 822 -24.77 1.18 -21.97
C SER A 822 -24.34 -0.05 -21.16
N ARG A 823 -23.06 -0.10 -20.82
CA ARG A 823 -22.55 -1.20 -20.01
C ARG A 823 -23.03 -1.12 -18.56
N VAL A 824 -23.17 0.08 -18.02
CA VAL A 824 -23.69 0.32 -16.66
C VAL A 824 -25.11 -0.24 -16.57
N TRP A 825 -26.01 0.13 -17.49
CA TRP A 825 -27.38 -0.41 -17.53
C TRP A 825 -27.41 -1.94 -17.61
N LYS A 826 -26.58 -2.53 -18.46
CA LYS A 826 -26.45 -3.99 -18.56
C LYS A 826 -25.95 -4.64 -17.27
N CYS A 827 -25.12 -3.97 -16.47
CA CYS A 827 -24.65 -4.50 -15.18
C CYS A 827 -25.71 -4.37 -14.10
N LEU A 828 -26.43 -3.24 -14.07
CA LEU A 828 -27.58 -3.02 -13.18
C LEU A 828 -28.69 -4.05 -13.45
N HIS A 829 -29.06 -4.26 -14.71
CA HIS A 829 -30.08 -5.25 -15.07
C HIS A 829 -29.71 -6.68 -14.66
N LYS A 830 -28.41 -7.04 -14.61
CA LYS A 830 -27.99 -8.38 -14.14
C LYS A 830 -28.26 -8.64 -12.67
N VAL A 831 -28.32 -7.58 -11.85
CA VAL A 831 -28.60 -7.68 -10.42
C VAL A 831 -30.02 -7.24 -10.07
N ARG A 832 -30.83 -6.85 -11.06
CA ARG A 832 -32.19 -6.30 -10.88
C ARG A 832 -33.03 -7.18 -9.97
N ASP A 833 -33.20 -8.45 -10.34
CA ASP A 833 -34.18 -9.30 -9.67
C ASP A 833 -33.74 -9.62 -8.23
N SER A 834 -32.45 -9.90 -8.01
CA SER A 834 -31.92 -10.08 -6.65
C SER A 834 -31.97 -8.80 -5.80
N ALA A 835 -31.81 -7.62 -6.42
CA ALA A 835 -31.86 -6.35 -5.72
C ALA A 835 -33.29 -5.94 -5.36
N GLU A 836 -34.24 -6.12 -6.29
CA GLU A 836 -35.68 -5.87 -6.06
C GLU A 836 -36.24 -6.77 -4.95
N ASP A 837 -35.78 -8.02 -4.86
CA ASP A 837 -36.21 -8.93 -3.80
C ASP A 837 -35.69 -8.49 -2.40
N MET A 838 -34.60 -7.72 -2.34
CA MET A 838 -34.04 -7.12 -1.11
C MET A 838 -34.64 -5.74 -0.76
N ILE A 839 -35.46 -5.15 -1.64
CA ILE A 839 -36.13 -3.87 -1.41
C ILE A 839 -37.54 -4.14 -0.87
N HIS A 840 -37.90 -3.45 0.20
CA HIS A 840 -39.27 -3.32 0.68
C HIS A 840 -39.67 -1.85 0.62
N TRP A 841 -40.91 -1.54 0.24
CA TRP A 841 -41.39 -0.16 0.17
C TRP A 841 -42.31 0.13 1.34
N GLN A 842 -41.89 1.04 2.22
CA GLN A 842 -42.77 1.64 3.20
C GLN A 842 -43.63 2.70 2.49
N VAL A 843 -44.95 2.46 2.49
CA VAL A 843 -45.92 3.32 1.81
C VAL A 843 -46.17 4.57 2.65
N GLY A 844 -45.98 5.72 2.02
CA GLY A 844 -46.39 7.02 2.53
C GLY A 844 -47.41 7.64 1.57
N GLU A 845 -46.96 8.50 0.66
CA GLU A 845 -47.80 9.10 -0.39
C GLU A 845 -48.38 8.08 -1.40
N GLY A 846 -47.84 6.87 -1.52
CA GLY A 846 -48.39 5.81 -2.38
C GLY A 846 -47.99 5.90 -3.85
N SER A 847 -46.86 6.53 -4.14
CA SER A 847 -46.22 6.62 -5.46
C SER A 847 -45.61 5.30 -5.98
N CYS A 848 -45.43 4.30 -5.12
CA CYS A 848 -44.95 2.97 -5.45
C CYS A 848 -45.98 2.18 -6.30
N ASP A 849 -45.49 1.23 -7.09
CA ASP A 849 -46.36 0.42 -7.96
C ASP A 849 -47.07 -0.68 -7.17
N PHE A 850 -48.39 -0.72 -7.25
CA PHE A 850 -49.23 -1.67 -6.51
C PHE A 850 -48.86 -3.13 -6.81
N TRP A 851 -48.49 -3.45 -8.05
CA TRP A 851 -48.22 -4.82 -8.47
C TRP A 851 -46.75 -5.21 -8.38
N LEU A 852 -45.85 -4.31 -8.78
CA LEU A 852 -44.45 -4.63 -9.06
C LEU A 852 -43.50 -4.35 -7.89
N ASP A 853 -43.87 -3.43 -7.01
CA ASP A 853 -43.09 -3.09 -5.82
C ASP A 853 -43.47 -3.96 -4.62
N SER A 854 -42.49 -4.30 -3.79
CA SER A 854 -42.69 -5.11 -2.59
C SER A 854 -43.06 -4.22 -1.40
N TRP A 855 -44.31 -3.77 -1.33
CA TRP A 855 -44.83 -2.97 -0.21
C TRP A 855 -45.63 -3.80 0.82
N MET A 856 -45.77 -5.10 0.59
CA MET A 856 -46.33 -6.06 1.54
C MET A 856 -45.28 -7.08 2.01
N ASP A 857 -45.54 -7.72 3.16
CA ASP A 857 -44.68 -8.75 3.73
C ASP A 857 -44.59 -10.01 2.88
N ILE A 858 -45.63 -10.29 2.08
CA ILE A 858 -45.68 -11.44 1.16
C ILE A 858 -44.90 -11.19 -0.15
N GLY A 859 -44.27 -10.02 -0.30
CA GLY A 859 -43.55 -9.63 -1.50
C GLY A 859 -44.43 -8.93 -2.55
N PRO A 860 -43.91 -8.78 -3.78
CA PRO A 860 -44.61 -8.07 -4.85
C PRO A 860 -45.77 -8.90 -5.42
N LEU A 861 -46.96 -8.30 -5.55
CA LEU A 861 -48.20 -8.99 -5.92
C LEU A 861 -48.18 -9.66 -7.29
N PHE A 862 -47.42 -9.14 -8.26
CA PHE A 862 -47.36 -9.74 -9.59
C PHE A 862 -46.81 -11.19 -9.58
N LYS A 863 -46.06 -11.59 -8.54
CA LYS A 863 -45.62 -12.99 -8.36
C LYS A 863 -46.79 -13.93 -8.06
N LEU A 864 -47.86 -13.41 -7.45
CA LEU A 864 -49.08 -14.15 -7.11
C LEU A 864 -50.15 -14.03 -8.21
N TYR A 865 -50.20 -12.89 -8.91
CA TYR A 865 -51.18 -12.57 -9.95
C TYR A 865 -50.51 -12.40 -11.32
N GLN A 866 -50.46 -13.47 -12.12
CA GLN A 866 -49.82 -13.48 -13.44
C GLN A 866 -50.50 -12.54 -14.45
N GLY A 867 -49.74 -11.96 -15.37
CA GLY A 867 -50.25 -11.13 -16.48
C GLY A 867 -50.42 -9.64 -16.18
N ARG A 868 -50.14 -9.16 -14.96
CA ARG A 868 -50.20 -7.73 -14.61
C ARG A 868 -48.90 -7.02 -15.03
N GLN A 869 -49.00 -5.92 -15.78
CA GLN A 869 -47.86 -5.19 -16.36
C GLN A 869 -47.41 -3.94 -15.56
N GLY A 870 -47.97 -3.72 -14.37
CA GLY A 870 -47.73 -2.51 -13.56
C GLY A 870 -48.49 -1.28 -14.07
N GLY A 871 -48.24 -0.12 -13.48
CA GLY A 871 -48.82 1.17 -13.85
C GLY A 871 -49.90 1.69 -12.90
N THR A 872 -50.45 0.82 -12.04
CA THR A 872 -51.36 1.23 -10.95
C THR A 872 -50.54 1.61 -9.72
N LYS A 873 -50.73 2.82 -9.19
CA LYS A 873 -50.08 3.27 -7.96
C LYS A 873 -50.91 2.92 -6.74
N VAL A 874 -50.26 2.81 -5.59
CA VAL A 874 -50.97 2.56 -4.32
C VAL A 874 -51.95 3.70 -4.01
N GLN A 875 -51.56 4.96 -4.27
CA GLN A 875 -52.42 6.14 -4.12
C GLN A 875 -53.67 6.12 -5.02
N ASP A 876 -53.66 5.37 -6.14
CA ASP A 876 -54.84 5.26 -7.02
C ASP A 876 -55.94 4.39 -6.39
N LEU A 877 -55.56 3.55 -5.41
CA LEU A 877 -56.40 2.59 -4.70
C LEU A 877 -56.63 2.98 -3.23
N TRP A 878 -55.93 3.99 -2.73
CA TRP A 878 -56.01 4.51 -1.37
C TRP A 878 -56.27 6.00 -1.39
N GLN A 879 -57.51 6.41 -1.10
CA GLN A 879 -57.95 7.81 -1.14
C GLN A 879 -58.68 8.18 0.16
N GLN A 880 -58.47 9.41 0.66
CA GLN A 880 -59.13 9.93 1.86
C GLN A 880 -58.98 9.04 3.12
N GLY A 881 -57.85 8.34 3.25
CA GLY A 881 -57.55 7.48 4.39
C GLY A 881 -58.29 6.13 4.39
N LYS A 882 -58.84 5.70 3.24
CA LYS A 882 -59.48 4.39 3.07
C LYS A 882 -59.08 3.74 1.74
N TRP A 883 -59.06 2.41 1.74
CA TRP A 883 -58.87 1.61 0.53
C TRP A 883 -60.17 1.58 -0.29
N ASP A 884 -60.06 1.66 -1.62
CA ASP A 884 -61.18 1.46 -2.55
C ASP A 884 -61.49 -0.05 -2.63
N GLU A 885 -62.40 -0.50 -1.77
CA GLU A 885 -62.70 -1.92 -1.58
C GLU A 885 -63.35 -2.56 -2.81
N ASP A 886 -64.17 -1.80 -3.55
CA ASP A 886 -64.84 -2.27 -4.76
C ASP A 886 -63.81 -2.55 -5.86
N LYS A 887 -62.85 -1.64 -6.07
CA LYS A 887 -61.75 -1.88 -7.01
C LYS A 887 -60.85 -3.02 -6.56
N LEU A 888 -60.45 -3.07 -5.29
CA LEU A 888 -59.53 -4.10 -4.80
C LEU A 888 -60.14 -5.51 -4.86
N SER A 889 -61.41 -5.67 -4.48
CA SER A 889 -62.11 -6.96 -4.52
C SER A 889 -62.26 -7.52 -5.94
N SER A 890 -62.25 -6.65 -6.96
CA SER A 890 -62.20 -7.06 -8.38
C SER A 890 -60.79 -7.47 -8.86
N MET A 891 -59.74 -7.06 -8.13
CA MET A 891 -58.33 -7.19 -8.56
C MET A 891 -57.59 -8.33 -7.85
N ILE A 892 -57.89 -8.58 -6.58
CA ILE A 892 -57.22 -9.55 -5.70
C ILE A 892 -58.22 -10.42 -4.94
N SER A 893 -57.76 -11.54 -4.37
CA SER A 893 -58.60 -12.46 -3.60
C SER A 893 -58.95 -11.86 -2.23
N GLN A 894 -60.05 -12.32 -1.64
CA GLN A 894 -60.49 -11.88 -0.30
C GLN A 894 -59.42 -12.11 0.79
N GLU A 895 -58.66 -13.20 0.69
CA GLU A 895 -57.53 -13.46 1.61
C GLU A 895 -56.47 -12.35 1.54
N HIS A 896 -56.03 -11.96 0.33
CA HIS A 896 -55.03 -10.91 0.16
C HIS A 896 -55.59 -9.51 0.44
N LEU A 897 -56.89 -9.29 0.21
CA LEU A 897 -57.56 -8.03 0.56
C LEU A 897 -57.43 -7.73 2.06
N SER A 898 -57.62 -8.74 2.91
CA SER A 898 -57.44 -8.59 4.36
C SER A 898 -56.01 -8.16 4.74
N LYS A 899 -54.99 -8.69 4.05
CA LYS A 899 -53.58 -8.35 4.26
C LYS A 899 -53.26 -6.94 3.76
N VAL A 900 -53.82 -6.52 2.61
CA VAL A 900 -53.68 -5.15 2.09
C VAL A 900 -54.24 -4.13 3.08
N LYS A 901 -55.42 -4.41 3.66
CA LYS A 901 -56.05 -3.54 4.66
C LYS A 901 -55.23 -3.41 5.94
N ALA A 902 -54.39 -4.39 6.26
CA ALA A 902 -53.53 -4.38 7.44
C ALA A 902 -52.23 -3.58 7.26
N VAL A 903 -51.89 -3.15 6.04
CA VAL A 903 -50.68 -2.37 5.78
C VAL A 903 -50.82 -0.96 6.36
N PHE A 904 -49.86 -0.56 7.18
CA PHE A 904 -49.77 0.80 7.69
C PHE A 904 -49.26 1.77 6.61
N ILE A 905 -49.96 2.90 6.44
CA ILE A 905 -49.59 3.96 5.49
C ILE A 905 -49.23 5.22 6.28
N ASP A 906 -47.99 5.69 6.12
CA ASP A 906 -47.47 6.88 6.78
C ASP A 906 -47.87 8.15 6.04
N HIS A 907 -49.07 8.64 6.34
CA HIS A 907 -49.65 9.81 5.69
C HIS A 907 -48.80 11.09 5.92
N GLY A 908 -48.37 11.72 4.83
CA GLY A 908 -47.59 12.97 4.86
C GLY A 908 -46.09 12.81 4.63
N SER A 909 -45.62 11.57 4.48
CA SER A 909 -44.23 11.25 4.11
C SER A 909 -44.15 10.69 2.69
N PRO A 910 -43.08 10.97 1.91
CA PRO A 910 -42.86 10.28 0.64
C PRO A 910 -42.55 8.80 0.87
N ASP A 911 -42.86 7.95 -0.11
CA ASP A 911 -42.54 6.53 -0.02
C ASP A 911 -41.05 6.28 0.20
N ARG A 912 -40.73 5.33 1.08
CA ARG A 912 -39.35 5.02 1.46
C ARG A 912 -38.98 3.59 1.09
N ALA A 913 -37.92 3.46 0.28
CA ALA A 913 -37.29 2.17 0.03
C ALA A 913 -36.48 1.73 1.26
N ILE A 914 -36.88 0.62 1.86
CA ILE A 914 -36.22 -0.06 2.98
C ILE A 914 -35.40 -1.22 2.42
N TRP A 915 -34.13 -1.29 2.80
CA TRP A 915 -33.26 -2.40 2.49
C TRP A 915 -33.40 -3.50 3.55
N LYS A 916 -33.96 -4.66 3.18
CA LYS A 916 -34.35 -5.74 4.12
C LYS A 916 -33.21 -6.27 4.99
N GLU A 917 -31.97 -6.24 4.50
CA GLU A 917 -30.79 -6.76 5.21
C GLU A 917 -30.27 -5.86 6.35
N SER A 918 -30.87 -4.70 6.58
CA SER A 918 -30.43 -3.77 7.63
C SER A 918 -31.54 -3.43 8.60
N ILE A 919 -31.20 -3.41 9.90
CA ILE A 919 -32.13 -3.11 11.00
C ILE A 919 -32.64 -1.66 10.91
N ASP A 920 -31.80 -0.74 10.48
CA ASP A 920 -32.16 0.67 10.28
C ASP A 920 -32.85 0.94 8.93
N GLY A 921 -33.02 -0.09 8.10
CA GLY A 921 -33.58 0.01 6.76
C GLY A 921 -32.67 0.65 5.71
N ASN A 922 -31.46 1.09 6.08
CA ASN A 922 -30.50 1.68 5.14
C ASN A 922 -29.66 0.60 4.45
N PHE A 923 -29.03 0.94 3.33
CA PHE A 923 -28.13 0.00 2.67
C PHE A 923 -26.91 -0.33 3.53
N SER A 924 -26.81 -1.58 3.98
CA SER A 924 -25.63 -2.11 4.68
C SER A 924 -24.73 -2.88 3.71
N PHE A 925 -23.57 -2.33 3.36
CA PHE A 925 -22.62 -3.05 2.50
C PHE A 925 -22.20 -4.39 3.13
N LYS A 926 -22.03 -4.42 4.46
CA LYS A 926 -21.63 -5.64 5.18
C LYS A 926 -22.73 -6.69 5.13
N GLY A 927 -23.98 -6.32 5.42
CA GLY A 927 -25.14 -7.24 5.38
C GLY A 927 -25.37 -7.77 3.97
N THR A 928 -25.46 -6.89 2.98
CA THR A 928 -25.66 -7.29 1.58
C THR A 928 -24.52 -8.16 1.05
N TYR A 929 -23.27 -7.88 1.40
CA TYR A 929 -22.14 -8.73 1.01
C TYR A 929 -22.26 -10.13 1.62
N GLU A 930 -22.62 -10.22 2.90
CA GLU A 930 -22.81 -11.48 3.62
C GLU A 930 -23.94 -12.33 3.02
N GLU A 931 -24.99 -11.70 2.51
CA GLU A 931 -26.10 -12.39 1.86
C GLU A 931 -25.77 -12.84 0.42
N LEU A 932 -25.03 -12.03 -0.32
CA LEU A 932 -24.72 -12.30 -1.73
C LEU A 932 -23.54 -13.27 -1.95
N ARG A 933 -22.66 -13.41 -0.96
CA ARG A 933 -21.47 -14.26 -1.08
C ARG A 933 -21.80 -15.74 -1.03
N HIS A 934 -20.87 -16.55 -1.51
CA HIS A 934 -20.97 -18.00 -1.30
C HIS A 934 -20.68 -18.37 0.16
N LYS A 935 -21.73 -18.78 0.89
CA LYS A 935 -21.65 -19.23 2.29
C LYS A 935 -21.05 -20.63 2.38
N ARG A 936 -20.21 -20.86 3.39
CA ARG A 936 -19.66 -22.18 3.74
C ARG A 936 -20.13 -22.57 5.15
N ASN A 937 -19.90 -23.83 5.52
CA ASN A 937 -20.24 -24.31 6.85
C ASN A 937 -19.45 -23.54 7.91
N ARG A 938 -20.19 -22.93 8.85
CA ARG A 938 -19.61 -22.26 10.01
C ARG A 938 -19.10 -23.31 11.00
N SER A 939 -17.99 -22.99 11.67
CA SER A 939 -17.40 -23.80 12.71
C SER A 939 -17.01 -22.89 13.88
N ALA A 940 -17.57 -23.19 15.05
CA ALA A 940 -17.22 -22.52 16.30
C ALA A 940 -15.70 -22.59 16.58
N LEU A 941 -15.03 -23.63 16.08
CA LEU A 941 -13.58 -23.81 16.25
C LEU A 941 -12.76 -22.81 15.47
N TYR A 942 -13.15 -22.54 14.22
CA TYR A 942 -12.46 -21.51 13.45
C TYR A 942 -12.75 -20.11 14.01
N ALA A 943 -13.95 -19.86 14.55
CA ALA A 943 -14.25 -18.60 15.22
C ALA A 943 -13.34 -18.34 16.43
N ALA A 944 -13.12 -19.37 17.23
CA ALA A 944 -12.43 -19.27 18.51
C ALA A 944 -10.94 -18.88 18.43
N ILE A 945 -10.23 -19.30 17.38
CA ILE A 945 -8.80 -18.99 17.23
C ILE A 945 -8.52 -17.52 16.89
N TRP A 946 -9.52 -16.74 16.50
CA TRP A 946 -9.41 -15.31 16.15
C TRP A 946 -9.89 -14.38 17.28
N HIS A 947 -9.85 -14.85 18.52
CA HIS A 947 -10.22 -14.06 19.70
C HIS A 947 -9.30 -12.84 19.90
N SER A 948 -9.85 -11.71 20.37
CA SER A 948 -9.14 -10.43 20.52
C SER A 948 -7.89 -10.50 21.41
N ASN A 949 -7.91 -11.36 22.42
CA ASN A 949 -6.82 -11.55 23.37
C ASN A 949 -5.66 -12.42 22.82
N ILE A 950 -5.83 -13.04 21.64
CA ILE A 950 -4.79 -13.83 21.00
C ILE A 950 -4.07 -12.93 19.99
N PRO A 951 -2.74 -12.79 20.06
CA PRO A 951 -2.00 -12.05 19.03
C PRO A 951 -2.29 -12.62 17.63
N ARG A 952 -2.60 -11.77 16.64
CA ARG A 952 -2.98 -12.20 15.27
C ARG A 952 -1.96 -13.15 14.63
N LYS A 953 -0.67 -13.01 14.93
CA LYS A 953 0.39 -13.92 14.47
C LYS A 953 0.15 -15.36 14.93
N MET A 954 -0.32 -15.55 16.16
CA MET A 954 -0.62 -16.85 16.75
C MET A 954 -1.94 -17.41 16.24
N SER A 955 -2.98 -16.56 16.10
CA SER A 955 -4.24 -16.95 15.45
C SER A 955 -4.00 -17.49 14.03
N PHE A 956 -3.12 -16.84 13.27
CA PHE A 956 -2.76 -17.29 11.93
C PHE A 956 -1.98 -18.61 11.93
N LEU A 957 -1.06 -18.81 12.88
CA LEU A 957 -0.35 -20.09 13.05
C LEU A 957 -1.34 -21.23 13.36
N ALA A 958 -2.25 -21.01 14.30
CA ALA A 958 -3.30 -21.97 14.65
C ALA A 958 -4.24 -22.25 13.46
N TRP A 959 -4.56 -21.22 12.67
CA TRP A 959 -5.33 -21.40 11.43
C TRP A 959 -4.58 -22.28 10.41
N ARG A 960 -3.26 -22.06 10.22
CA ARG A 960 -2.45 -22.91 9.33
C ARG A 960 -2.39 -24.35 9.82
N LEU A 961 -2.25 -24.55 11.14
CA LEU A 961 -2.27 -25.86 11.78
C LEU A 961 -3.57 -26.62 11.44
N MET A 962 -4.73 -25.99 11.70
CA MET A 962 -6.04 -26.61 11.42
C MET A 962 -6.31 -26.88 9.94
N ARG A 963 -5.68 -26.11 9.05
CA ARG A 963 -5.83 -26.26 7.59
C ARG A 963 -4.79 -27.20 6.97
N GLY A 964 -3.88 -27.80 7.76
CA GLY A 964 -2.77 -28.61 7.24
C GLY A 964 -1.84 -27.81 6.32
N CYS A 965 -1.70 -26.52 6.56
CA CYS A 965 -0.97 -25.56 5.73
C CYS A 965 0.38 -25.18 6.36
N LEU A 966 0.86 -25.95 7.34
CA LEU A 966 2.19 -25.78 7.92
C LEU A 966 3.25 -26.47 7.05
N PRO A 967 4.46 -25.90 6.95
CA PRO A 967 5.52 -26.37 6.07
C PRO A 967 6.29 -27.55 6.69
N VAL A 968 5.59 -28.59 7.17
CA VAL A 968 6.22 -29.81 7.69
C VAL A 968 6.63 -30.72 6.53
N ASP A 969 7.61 -31.59 6.71
CA ASP A 969 8.17 -32.42 5.62
C ASP A 969 7.09 -33.16 4.82
N GLU A 970 6.11 -33.77 5.49
CA GLU A 970 5.00 -34.46 4.83
C GLU A 970 4.21 -33.54 3.87
N VAL A 971 3.89 -32.32 4.31
CA VAL A 971 3.13 -31.35 3.51
C VAL A 971 4.00 -30.80 2.38
N MET A 972 5.31 -30.67 2.59
CA MET A 972 6.27 -30.25 1.55
C MET A 972 6.43 -31.32 0.47
N GLN A 973 6.49 -32.60 0.85
CA GLN A 973 6.51 -33.74 -0.08
C GLN A 973 5.25 -33.80 -0.94
N GLN A 974 4.06 -33.62 -0.33
CA GLN A 974 2.79 -33.55 -1.06
C GLN A 974 2.74 -32.39 -2.08
N LYS A 975 3.53 -31.33 -1.86
CA LYS A 975 3.70 -30.21 -2.79
C LYS A 975 4.82 -30.40 -3.82
N GLY A 976 5.43 -31.59 -3.88
CA GLY A 976 6.42 -31.96 -4.89
C GLY A 976 7.87 -31.62 -4.52
N ILE A 977 8.15 -31.29 -3.25
CA ILE A 977 9.52 -31.04 -2.77
C ILE A 977 10.09 -32.34 -2.21
N SER A 978 11.12 -32.90 -2.85
CA SER A 978 11.75 -34.15 -2.42
C SER A 978 12.64 -33.91 -1.20
N LEU A 979 12.16 -34.29 -0.02
CA LEU A 979 12.85 -34.16 1.27
C LEU A 979 12.78 -35.50 2.00
N ALA A 980 13.79 -35.86 2.79
CA ALA A 980 13.71 -37.00 3.70
C ALA A 980 12.90 -36.60 4.94
N SER A 981 11.66 -37.09 5.08
CA SER A 981 10.81 -36.73 6.22
C SER A 981 11.33 -37.36 7.50
N LYS A 982 11.90 -36.53 8.39
CA LYS A 982 12.44 -36.97 9.68
C LYS A 982 12.32 -35.88 10.74
N CYS A 983 11.53 -36.17 11.78
CA CYS A 983 11.40 -35.32 12.94
C CYS A 983 12.74 -35.21 13.67
N GLN A 984 13.21 -33.99 13.91
CA GLN A 984 14.47 -33.74 14.61
C GLN A 984 14.47 -34.23 16.06
N CYS A 985 13.30 -34.38 16.68
CA CYS A 985 13.17 -34.77 18.08
C CYS A 985 13.30 -36.29 18.30
N CYS A 986 12.77 -37.11 17.40
CA CYS A 986 12.73 -38.57 17.61
C CYS A 986 12.91 -39.40 16.34
N GLN A 987 13.34 -38.79 15.23
CA GLN A 987 13.70 -39.44 13.96
C GLN A 987 12.56 -40.22 13.26
N GLN A 988 11.31 -40.06 13.71
CA GLN A 988 10.11 -40.58 13.03
C GLN A 988 9.65 -39.65 11.90
N ILE A 989 8.68 -40.07 11.08
CA ILE A 989 8.13 -39.24 9.99
C ILE A 989 7.59 -37.92 10.56
N GLU A 990 8.04 -36.81 10.00
CA GLU A 990 7.65 -35.48 10.43
C GLU A 990 6.27 -35.12 9.84
N THR A 991 5.23 -35.39 10.63
CA THR A 991 3.85 -34.97 10.34
C THR A 991 3.42 -33.84 11.27
N VAL A 992 2.40 -33.08 10.87
CA VAL A 992 1.79 -32.06 11.73
C VAL A 992 1.31 -32.67 13.05
N VAL A 993 0.70 -33.86 12.96
CA VAL A 993 0.18 -34.57 14.13
C VAL A 993 1.31 -34.98 15.07
N HIS A 994 2.42 -35.41 14.49
CA HIS A 994 3.59 -35.83 15.24
C HIS A 994 4.24 -34.66 15.99
N ILE A 995 4.53 -33.55 15.30
CA ILE A 995 5.20 -32.39 15.90
C ILE A 995 4.39 -31.80 17.06
N PHE A 996 3.06 -31.67 16.89
CA PHE A 996 2.23 -30.93 17.84
C PHE A 996 1.52 -31.81 18.88
N PHE A 997 1.40 -33.13 18.68
CA PHE A 997 0.54 -33.95 19.54
C PHE A 997 1.10 -35.30 19.98
N THR A 998 1.79 -36.06 19.12
CA THR A 998 2.24 -37.43 19.50
C THR A 998 3.70 -37.53 19.90
N ASN A 999 4.47 -36.46 19.67
CA ASN A 999 5.85 -36.39 20.13
C ASN A 999 5.90 -36.13 21.65
N HIS A 1000 6.78 -36.84 22.35
CA HIS A 1000 7.03 -36.70 23.79
C HIS A 1000 7.27 -35.25 24.25
N ILE A 1001 7.94 -34.43 23.42
CA ILE A 1001 8.16 -33.00 23.73
C ILE A 1001 6.84 -32.23 23.74
N ALA A 1002 5.95 -32.51 22.77
CA ALA A 1002 4.65 -31.87 22.72
C ALA A 1002 3.80 -32.21 23.95
N ASP A 1003 3.82 -33.47 24.40
CA ASP A 1003 3.13 -33.91 25.62
C ASP A 1003 3.62 -33.17 26.87
N GLN A 1004 4.94 -32.96 26.99
CA GLN A 1004 5.52 -32.20 28.10
C GLN A 1004 5.10 -30.73 28.07
N VAL A 1005 5.18 -30.07 26.91
CA VAL A 1005 4.80 -28.67 26.76
C VAL A 1005 3.31 -28.46 27.03
N TRP A 1006 2.45 -29.28 26.41
CA TRP A 1006 1.01 -29.21 26.65
C TRP A 1006 0.67 -29.53 28.11
N GLY A 1007 1.34 -30.51 28.72
CA GLY A 1007 1.20 -30.87 30.12
C GLY A 1007 1.48 -29.71 31.07
N HIS A 1008 2.57 -28.97 30.85
CA HIS A 1008 2.94 -27.80 31.66
C HIS A 1008 1.85 -26.71 31.60
N PHE A 1009 1.47 -26.29 30.38
CA PHE A 1009 0.46 -25.24 30.23
C PHE A 1009 -0.92 -25.68 30.71
N ALA A 1010 -1.27 -26.96 30.55
CA ALA A 1010 -2.51 -27.53 31.10
C ALA A 1010 -2.56 -27.48 32.63
N GLN A 1011 -1.45 -27.78 33.31
CA GLN A 1011 -1.37 -27.69 34.77
C GLN A 1011 -1.53 -26.25 35.27
N MET A 1012 -0.93 -25.26 34.59
CA MET A 1012 -1.07 -23.84 34.94
C MET A 1012 -2.53 -23.36 34.89
N VAL A 1013 -3.37 -24.01 34.09
CA VAL A 1013 -4.80 -23.69 33.93
C VAL A 1013 -5.72 -24.72 34.59
N GLY A 1014 -5.17 -25.63 35.42
CA GLY A 1014 -5.95 -26.57 36.25
C GLY A 1014 -6.46 -27.83 35.53
N ILE A 1015 -5.89 -28.22 34.40
CA ILE A 1015 -6.32 -29.40 33.63
C ILE A 1015 -5.45 -30.62 33.95
N LYS A 1016 -6.09 -31.68 34.44
CA LYS A 1016 -5.40 -32.87 34.98
C LYS A 1016 -5.12 -33.99 33.96
N HIS A 1017 -5.72 -33.97 32.76
CA HIS A 1017 -5.50 -35.02 31.74
C HIS A 1017 -5.55 -34.50 30.31
N LEU A 1018 -4.47 -34.73 29.56
CA LEU A 1018 -4.38 -34.49 28.13
C LEU A 1018 -4.12 -35.81 27.42
N LYS A 1019 -5.19 -36.42 26.89
CA LYS A 1019 -5.06 -37.38 25.79
C LYS A 1019 -5.82 -36.82 24.63
N PHE A 1020 -5.10 -36.41 23.59
CA PHE A 1020 -5.69 -35.80 22.42
C PHE A 1020 -5.70 -36.81 21.28
N SER A 1021 -6.90 -37.23 20.86
CA SER A 1021 -7.05 -38.14 19.71
C SER A 1021 -7.30 -37.39 18.39
N SER A 1022 -7.51 -36.07 18.43
CA SER A 1022 -7.66 -35.23 17.24
C SER A 1022 -7.38 -33.74 17.50
N ILE A 1023 -6.98 -33.03 16.45
CA ILE A 1023 -6.83 -31.55 16.40
C ILE A 1023 -8.12 -30.85 16.87
N LEU A 1024 -9.28 -31.45 16.58
CA LEU A 1024 -10.60 -30.90 16.88
C LEU A 1024 -10.85 -30.77 18.39
N GLN A 1025 -10.53 -31.81 19.15
CA GLN A 1025 -10.73 -31.84 20.62
C GLN A 1025 -9.81 -30.85 21.35
N ILE A 1026 -8.64 -30.57 20.78
CA ILE A 1026 -7.67 -29.61 21.33
C ILE A 1026 -8.19 -28.20 21.14
N CYS A 1027 -8.59 -27.82 19.93
CA CYS A 1027 -9.12 -26.49 19.68
C CYS A 1027 -10.36 -26.21 20.54
N GLN A 1028 -11.23 -27.20 20.78
CA GLN A 1028 -12.38 -27.06 21.68
C GLN A 1028 -11.96 -26.75 23.13
N ARG A 1029 -10.97 -27.48 23.67
CA ARG A 1029 -10.46 -27.28 25.04
C ARG A 1029 -9.60 -26.03 25.20
N VAL A 1030 -8.73 -25.72 24.24
CA VAL A 1030 -7.95 -24.46 24.24
C VAL A 1030 -8.88 -23.25 24.20
N THR A 1031 -9.96 -23.33 23.43
CA THR A 1031 -10.99 -22.28 23.41
C THR A 1031 -11.67 -22.11 24.75
N SER A 1032 -12.10 -23.21 25.40
CA SER A 1032 -12.76 -23.11 26.71
C SER A 1032 -11.82 -22.54 27.79
N ILE A 1033 -10.53 -22.87 27.73
CA ILE A 1033 -9.48 -22.32 28.59
C ILE A 1033 -9.27 -20.83 28.33
N LEU A 1034 -9.11 -20.42 27.08
CA LEU A 1034 -8.90 -19.01 26.71
C LEU A 1034 -10.11 -18.15 27.06
N THR A 1035 -11.31 -18.71 26.96
CA THR A 1035 -12.57 -18.04 27.35
C THR A 1035 -12.67 -17.91 28.88
N ALA A 1036 -12.26 -18.95 29.63
CA ALA A 1036 -12.24 -18.92 31.09
C ALA A 1036 -11.16 -17.96 31.64
N ASN A 1037 -9.94 -18.00 31.09
CA ASN A 1037 -8.81 -17.17 31.54
C ASN A 1037 -8.81 -15.74 31.00
N GLY A 1038 -9.43 -15.51 29.84
CA GLY A 1038 -9.65 -14.17 29.27
C GLY A 1038 -10.57 -13.32 30.14
N ARG A 1039 -11.45 -13.92 30.94
CA ARG A 1039 -12.25 -13.24 31.98
C ARG A 1039 -11.45 -12.90 33.24
N ALA A 1040 -10.27 -13.51 33.44
CA ALA A 1040 -9.46 -13.37 34.64
C ALA A 1040 -8.17 -12.54 34.43
N ASN A 1041 -7.98 -11.88 33.28
CA ASN A 1041 -6.78 -11.07 32.95
C ASN A 1041 -5.43 -11.81 33.08
N MET A 1042 -5.42 -13.15 33.03
CA MET A 1042 -4.21 -13.94 33.27
C MET A 1042 -3.28 -14.10 32.05
N LEU A 1043 -3.68 -13.67 30.85
CA LEU A 1043 -2.87 -13.77 29.62
C LEU A 1043 -1.96 -12.54 29.46
N GLN A 1044 -0.85 -12.51 30.18
CA GLN A 1044 0.19 -11.47 30.06
C GLN A 1044 1.12 -11.71 28.85
N ALA A 1045 1.69 -10.65 28.28
CA ALA A 1045 2.59 -10.71 27.11
C ALA A 1045 3.78 -11.69 27.27
N LYS A 1046 4.21 -11.92 28.52
CA LYS A 1046 5.27 -12.88 28.90
C LYS A 1046 5.02 -14.33 28.47
N PHE A 1047 3.77 -14.76 28.29
CA PHE A 1047 3.45 -16.14 27.87
C PHE A 1047 3.68 -16.38 26.37
N TRP A 1048 3.98 -15.33 25.61
CA TRP A 1048 4.17 -15.37 24.16
C TRP A 1048 5.63 -15.10 23.74
N SER A 1049 6.59 -15.18 24.67
CA SER A 1049 8.04 -15.00 24.44
C SER A 1049 8.71 -16.19 23.74
N GLY A 1050 7.94 -17.20 23.33
CA GLY A 1050 8.30 -18.15 22.28
C GLY A 1050 9.26 -19.25 22.73
N ASP A 1051 10.55 -18.95 22.85
CA ASP A 1051 11.57 -20.00 22.74
C ASP A 1051 12.38 -20.19 24.05
N SER A 1052 12.77 -19.10 24.72
CA SER A 1052 13.58 -19.17 25.95
C SER A 1052 12.81 -19.65 27.19
N TYR A 1053 11.51 -19.33 27.27
CA TYR A 1053 10.63 -19.85 28.33
C TYR A 1053 10.30 -21.34 28.15
N ILE A 1054 10.12 -21.80 26.90
CA ILE A 1054 9.87 -23.22 26.63
C ILE A 1054 11.15 -24.03 26.82
N ALA A 1055 12.31 -23.50 26.42
CA ALA A 1055 13.61 -24.13 26.66
C ALA A 1055 13.89 -24.34 28.15
N SER A 1056 13.59 -23.35 29.00
CA SER A 1056 13.75 -23.49 30.45
C SER A 1056 12.77 -24.50 31.08
N ILE A 1057 11.53 -24.60 30.58
CA ILE A 1057 10.57 -25.64 30.99
C ILE A 1057 11.08 -27.04 30.65
N LEU A 1058 11.72 -27.22 29.50
CA LEU A 1058 12.24 -28.50 29.03
C LEU A 1058 13.60 -28.88 29.65
N GLY A 1059 14.15 -28.07 30.56
CA GLY A 1059 15.49 -28.26 31.12
C GLY A 1059 16.60 -28.16 30.07
N ALA A 1060 16.33 -27.54 28.92
CA ALA A 1060 17.26 -27.37 27.83
C ALA A 1060 17.96 -26.02 27.96
N HIS A 1061 19.25 -26.03 28.28
CA HIS A 1061 20.11 -24.85 28.10
C HIS A 1061 20.27 -24.59 26.60
N THR A 1062 19.42 -23.73 26.03
CA THR A 1062 19.66 -23.22 24.68
C THR A 1062 20.79 -22.21 24.75
N SER A 1063 22.03 -22.67 24.61
CA SER A 1063 23.05 -21.80 24.03
C SER A 1063 22.52 -21.41 22.65
N VAL A 1064 22.43 -20.11 22.40
CA VAL A 1064 22.13 -19.58 21.07
C VAL A 1064 23.04 -20.32 20.10
N LYS A 1065 22.47 -21.10 19.18
CA LYS A 1065 23.26 -21.71 18.10
C LYS A 1065 23.84 -20.56 17.30
N HIS A 1066 25.08 -20.21 17.57
CA HIS A 1066 25.87 -19.40 16.66
C HIS A 1066 25.83 -20.09 15.30
N ARG A 1067 25.52 -19.31 14.25
CA ARG A 1067 25.74 -19.72 12.86
C ARG A 1067 27.10 -20.41 12.78
N HIS A 1068 27.12 -21.65 12.28
CA HIS A 1068 28.35 -22.42 12.14
C HIS A 1068 29.42 -21.56 11.45
N ARG A 1069 30.56 -21.36 12.11
CA ARG A 1069 31.71 -20.68 11.50
C ARG A 1069 32.22 -21.55 10.35
N PRO A 1070 32.58 -20.98 9.19
CA PRO A 1070 33.20 -21.73 8.11
C PRO A 1070 34.48 -22.41 8.60
N ALA A 1071 34.64 -23.71 8.30
CA ALA A 1071 35.91 -24.39 8.47
C ALA A 1071 36.72 -24.23 7.18
N LEU A 1072 37.96 -23.77 7.32
CA LEU A 1072 38.90 -23.61 6.22
C LEU A 1072 39.43 -25.00 5.82
N VAL A 1073 39.22 -25.43 4.58
CA VAL A 1073 39.65 -26.77 4.14
C VAL A 1073 40.51 -26.66 2.87
N SER A 1074 41.77 -27.11 2.92
CA SER A 1074 42.73 -27.10 1.79
C SER A 1074 43.16 -28.51 1.37
N TRP A 1075 43.43 -28.75 0.08
CA TRP A 1075 44.01 -30.02 -0.40
C TRP A 1075 45.41 -30.20 0.22
N SER A 1076 45.78 -31.45 0.55
CA SER A 1076 47.04 -31.77 1.25
C SER A 1076 47.93 -32.67 0.42
N ARG A 1077 49.23 -32.35 0.38
CA ARG A 1077 50.25 -33.14 -0.34
C ARG A 1077 50.38 -34.54 0.27
N PRO A 1078 50.63 -35.60 -0.53
CA PRO A 1078 50.93 -36.92 0.01
C PRO A 1078 52.27 -36.94 0.77
N THR A 1079 52.47 -37.97 1.59
CA THR A 1079 53.75 -38.21 2.27
C THR A 1079 54.89 -38.38 1.28
N LYS A 1080 56.11 -37.97 1.67
CA LYS A 1080 57.31 -38.01 0.82
C LYS A 1080 57.52 -39.38 0.16
N GLY A 1081 57.69 -39.41 -1.15
CA GLY A 1081 57.86 -40.65 -1.94
C GLY A 1081 56.57 -41.42 -2.31
N ASN A 1082 55.38 -40.93 -1.94
CA ASN A 1082 54.09 -41.51 -2.35
C ASN A 1082 53.34 -40.61 -3.35
N PHE A 1083 52.42 -41.21 -4.10
CA PHE A 1083 51.54 -40.48 -5.02
C PHE A 1083 50.15 -40.27 -4.41
N LYS A 1084 49.46 -39.20 -4.82
CA LYS A 1084 48.06 -38.95 -4.47
C LYS A 1084 47.21 -38.92 -5.73
N LEU A 1085 46.17 -39.74 -5.75
CA LEU A 1085 45.29 -39.95 -6.90
C LEU A 1085 43.87 -39.49 -6.53
N ASN A 1086 43.42 -38.40 -7.16
CA ASN A 1086 42.06 -37.91 -7.02
C ASN A 1086 41.20 -38.43 -8.17
N ILE A 1087 40.03 -39.00 -7.86
CA ILE A 1087 39.13 -39.60 -8.85
C ILE A 1087 37.72 -39.04 -8.65
N ASP A 1088 37.03 -38.78 -9.76
CA ASP A 1088 35.62 -38.35 -9.76
C ASP A 1088 34.88 -38.90 -11.00
N ALA A 1089 33.55 -38.92 -10.94
CA ALA A 1089 32.67 -39.27 -12.04
C ALA A 1089 31.66 -38.16 -12.34
N ALA A 1090 31.51 -37.82 -13.62
CA ALA A 1090 30.47 -36.92 -14.09
C ALA A 1090 29.39 -37.75 -14.80
N PHE A 1091 28.15 -37.71 -14.31
CA PHE A 1091 27.04 -38.48 -14.88
C PHE A 1091 25.93 -37.57 -15.40
N LYS A 1092 25.45 -37.82 -16.62
CA LYS A 1092 24.28 -37.14 -17.22
C LYS A 1092 23.55 -38.07 -18.19
N GLU A 1093 22.29 -38.39 -17.90
CA GLU A 1093 21.37 -39.10 -18.82
C GLU A 1093 21.96 -40.40 -19.44
N GLY A 1094 22.59 -41.24 -18.62
CA GLY A 1094 23.17 -42.51 -19.06
C GLY A 1094 24.60 -42.41 -19.62
N GLN A 1095 25.12 -41.19 -19.81
CA GLN A 1095 26.50 -40.92 -20.17
C GLN A 1095 27.31 -40.59 -18.91
N ALA A 1096 28.54 -41.10 -18.88
CA ALA A 1096 29.47 -40.86 -17.78
C ALA A 1096 30.85 -40.44 -18.31
N GLY A 1097 31.53 -39.57 -17.56
CA GLY A 1097 32.95 -39.33 -17.73
C GLY A 1097 33.66 -39.64 -16.42
N TYR A 1098 34.81 -40.30 -16.51
CA TYR A 1098 35.64 -40.72 -15.39
C TYR A 1098 36.91 -39.91 -15.40
N GLY A 1099 37.15 -39.13 -14.35
CA GLY A 1099 38.31 -38.26 -14.23
C GLY A 1099 39.28 -38.78 -13.19
N GLY A 1100 40.56 -38.85 -13.53
CA GLY A 1100 41.64 -39.22 -12.62
C GLY A 1100 42.83 -38.28 -12.77
N ILE A 1101 43.38 -37.83 -11.64
CA ILE A 1101 44.60 -37.01 -11.60
C ILE A 1101 45.57 -37.51 -10.54
N LEU A 1102 46.80 -37.78 -10.97
CA LEU A 1102 47.89 -38.29 -10.14
C LEU A 1102 48.90 -37.17 -9.86
N ARG A 1103 49.24 -36.98 -8.58
CA ARG A 1103 50.18 -35.96 -8.11
C ARG A 1103 51.28 -36.57 -7.24
N ASN A 1104 52.50 -36.02 -7.31
CA ASN A 1104 53.62 -36.43 -6.45
C ASN A 1104 53.59 -35.71 -5.08
N ASP A 1105 54.57 -36.02 -4.24
CA ASP A 1105 54.79 -35.42 -2.91
C ASP A 1105 55.11 -33.91 -2.93
N GLN A 1106 55.55 -33.38 -4.07
CA GLN A 1106 55.69 -31.94 -4.29
C GLN A 1106 54.37 -31.26 -4.70
N GLY A 1107 53.29 -32.03 -4.88
CA GLY A 1107 51.99 -31.54 -5.36
C GLY A 1107 51.96 -31.28 -6.87
N GLN A 1108 52.99 -31.68 -7.60
CA GLN A 1108 53.07 -31.52 -9.05
C GLN A 1108 52.23 -32.61 -9.74
N LEU A 1109 51.58 -32.23 -10.83
CA LEU A 1109 50.87 -33.16 -11.71
C LEU A 1109 51.87 -34.14 -12.34
N VAL A 1110 51.66 -35.43 -12.09
CA VAL A 1110 52.44 -36.54 -12.66
C VAL A 1110 51.77 -37.06 -13.92
N ASP A 1111 50.47 -37.36 -13.83
CA ASP A 1111 49.68 -37.85 -14.97
C ASP A 1111 48.18 -37.56 -14.73
N ALA A 1112 47.39 -37.49 -15.78
CA ALA A 1112 45.94 -37.31 -15.70
C ALA A 1112 45.22 -37.98 -16.86
N ARG A 1113 44.07 -38.58 -16.56
CA ARG A 1113 43.27 -39.38 -17.49
C ARG A 1113 41.80 -39.02 -17.37
N GLY A 1114 41.17 -38.77 -18.52
CA GLY A 1114 39.72 -38.69 -18.65
C GLY A 1114 39.23 -39.83 -19.53
N ILE A 1115 38.22 -40.57 -19.10
CA ILE A 1115 37.63 -41.69 -19.85
C ILE A 1115 36.15 -41.42 -20.05
N PHE A 1116 35.63 -41.63 -21.25
CA PHE A 1116 34.19 -41.56 -21.51
C PHE A 1116 33.56 -42.96 -21.41
N GLY A 1117 32.41 -43.07 -20.77
CA GLY A 1117 31.69 -44.32 -20.57
C GLY A 1117 30.17 -44.15 -20.58
N LEU A 1118 29.46 -45.27 -20.57
CA LEU A 1118 28.00 -45.33 -20.41
C LEU A 1118 27.70 -46.10 -19.12
N CYS A 1119 26.84 -45.55 -18.28
CA CYS A 1119 26.43 -46.16 -17.02
C CYS A 1119 24.93 -45.92 -16.79
N PRO A 1120 24.21 -46.80 -16.08
CA PRO A 1120 22.78 -46.64 -15.82
C PRO A 1120 22.48 -45.72 -14.62
N SER A 1121 23.44 -45.49 -13.72
CA SER A 1121 23.26 -44.65 -12.54
C SER A 1121 24.52 -43.87 -12.17
N ALA A 1122 24.35 -42.78 -11.42
CA ALA A 1122 25.46 -41.99 -10.89
C ALA A 1122 26.37 -42.81 -9.96
N LEU A 1123 25.80 -43.66 -9.09
CA LEU A 1123 26.60 -44.50 -8.18
C LEU A 1123 27.43 -45.56 -8.93
N GLU A 1124 26.91 -46.12 -10.02
CA GLU A 1124 27.70 -47.01 -10.88
C GLU A 1124 28.82 -46.27 -11.60
N ALA A 1125 28.58 -45.02 -12.02
CA ALA A 1125 29.61 -44.19 -12.64
C ALA A 1125 30.78 -43.92 -11.68
N GLU A 1126 30.52 -43.68 -10.39
CA GLU A 1126 31.56 -43.53 -9.35
C GLU A 1126 32.41 -44.81 -9.20
N VAL A 1127 31.76 -45.97 -9.15
CA VAL A 1127 32.45 -47.27 -9.03
C VAL A 1127 33.29 -47.56 -10.28
N GLU A 1128 32.75 -47.29 -11.47
CA GLU A 1128 33.46 -47.48 -12.73
C GLU A 1128 34.60 -46.50 -12.93
N ALA A 1129 34.46 -45.25 -12.47
CA ALA A 1129 35.53 -44.28 -12.50
C ALA A 1129 36.73 -44.75 -11.66
N LEU A 1130 36.47 -45.17 -10.42
CA LEU A 1130 37.49 -45.72 -9.54
C LEU A 1130 38.17 -46.93 -10.18
N LEU A 1131 37.39 -47.90 -10.69
CA LEU A 1131 37.93 -49.11 -11.31
C LEU A 1131 38.78 -48.82 -12.56
N SER A 1132 38.28 -47.96 -13.46
CA SER A 1132 38.90 -47.67 -14.75
C SER A 1132 40.19 -46.88 -14.58
N ILE A 1133 40.20 -45.87 -13.70
CA ILE A 1133 41.39 -45.08 -13.41
C ILE A 1133 42.42 -45.91 -12.64
N MET A 1134 42.02 -46.78 -11.71
CA MET A 1134 42.95 -47.68 -11.03
C MET A 1134 43.61 -48.70 -11.96
N LYS A 1135 42.85 -49.28 -12.90
CA LYS A 1135 43.41 -50.17 -13.94
C LYS A 1135 44.44 -49.43 -14.78
N TRP A 1136 44.14 -48.20 -15.18
CA TRP A 1136 45.07 -47.36 -15.91
C TRP A 1136 46.37 -47.11 -15.11
N CYS A 1137 46.27 -46.76 -13.83
CA CYS A 1137 47.45 -46.59 -12.97
C CYS A 1137 48.27 -47.88 -12.85
N SER A 1138 47.61 -49.03 -12.74
CA SER A 1138 48.27 -50.35 -12.70
C SER A 1138 49.04 -50.65 -13.98
N ILE A 1139 48.48 -50.33 -15.16
CA ILE A 1139 49.14 -50.54 -16.46
C ILE A 1139 50.37 -49.64 -16.61
N LYS A 1140 50.29 -48.40 -16.10
CA LYS A 1140 51.40 -47.43 -16.11
C LYS A 1140 52.48 -47.70 -15.06
N GLY A 1141 52.30 -48.70 -14.19
CA GLY A 1141 53.28 -49.09 -13.16
C GLY A 1141 53.28 -48.19 -11.91
N TYR A 1142 52.24 -47.39 -11.69
CA TYR A 1142 52.14 -46.56 -10.48
C TYR A 1142 51.72 -47.42 -9.28
N SER A 1143 52.49 -47.36 -8.19
CA SER A 1143 52.23 -48.07 -6.93
C SER A 1143 52.40 -47.13 -5.73
N ARG A 1144 51.88 -47.54 -4.55
CA ARG A 1144 51.87 -46.74 -3.31
C ARG A 1144 51.11 -45.41 -3.43
N MET A 1145 49.85 -45.48 -3.85
CA MET A 1145 48.98 -44.32 -4.04
C MET A 1145 48.03 -44.12 -2.86
N HIS A 1146 47.83 -42.85 -2.48
CA HIS A 1146 46.72 -42.40 -1.64
C HIS A 1146 45.58 -41.98 -2.56
N ILE A 1147 44.53 -42.79 -2.64
CA ILE A 1147 43.37 -42.58 -3.50
C ILE A 1147 42.30 -41.79 -2.75
N GLU A 1148 41.78 -40.74 -3.37
CA GLU A 1148 40.78 -39.83 -2.81
C GLU A 1148 39.57 -39.74 -3.76
N VAL A 1149 38.37 -40.00 -3.24
CA VAL A 1149 37.07 -39.88 -3.95
C VAL A 1149 36.10 -39.04 -3.13
N ASP A 1150 35.18 -38.32 -3.77
CA ASP A 1150 34.23 -37.42 -3.10
C ASP A 1150 32.89 -38.07 -2.73
N THR A 1151 32.74 -39.36 -3.04
CA THR A 1151 31.57 -40.14 -2.68
C THR A 1151 31.83 -40.93 -1.40
N LEU A 1152 31.40 -40.40 -0.24
CA LEU A 1152 31.55 -41.06 1.07
C LEU A 1152 30.90 -42.45 1.10
N GLN A 1153 29.77 -42.61 0.40
CA GLN A 1153 29.07 -43.88 0.28
C GLN A 1153 29.96 -44.97 -0.37
N LEU A 1154 30.76 -44.61 -1.38
CA LEU A 1154 31.67 -45.54 -2.07
C LEU A 1154 32.81 -45.99 -1.14
N VAL A 1155 33.39 -45.06 -0.38
CA VAL A 1155 34.44 -45.36 0.62
C VAL A 1155 33.90 -46.31 1.70
N HIS A 1156 32.70 -46.05 2.20
CA HIS A 1156 32.04 -46.95 3.14
C HIS A 1156 31.73 -48.33 2.53
N MET A 1157 31.35 -48.41 1.25
CA MET A 1157 31.11 -49.70 0.57
C MET A 1157 32.41 -50.50 0.34
N ILE A 1158 33.54 -49.83 0.15
CA ILE A 1158 34.85 -50.50 0.03
C ILE A 1158 35.34 -51.01 1.38
N HIS A 1159 35.17 -50.24 2.46
CA HIS A 1159 35.58 -50.61 3.82
C HIS A 1159 34.55 -51.46 4.59
N GLY A 1160 33.29 -51.49 4.16
CA GLY A 1160 32.18 -52.18 4.84
C GLY A 1160 31.77 -53.52 4.21
N ASN A 1161 31.00 -54.32 4.96
CA ASN A 1161 30.53 -55.66 4.56
C ASN A 1161 29.17 -55.70 3.84
N VAL A 1162 28.55 -54.54 3.54
CA VAL A 1162 27.22 -54.48 2.90
C VAL A 1162 27.32 -53.71 1.58
N ALA A 1163 27.07 -54.38 0.46
CA ALA A 1163 27.01 -53.79 -0.87
C ALA A 1163 25.76 -54.28 -1.62
N HIS A 1164 25.23 -53.44 -2.52
CA HIS A 1164 24.20 -53.82 -3.47
C HIS A 1164 24.72 -54.96 -4.37
N TRP A 1165 23.96 -56.04 -4.57
CA TRP A 1165 24.44 -57.28 -5.20
C TRP A 1165 25.06 -57.08 -6.60
N GLN A 1166 24.57 -56.10 -7.38
CA GLN A 1166 25.04 -55.75 -8.73
C GLN A 1166 26.47 -55.15 -8.77
N LEU A 1167 26.95 -54.58 -7.67
CA LEU A 1167 28.26 -53.91 -7.56
C LEU A 1167 29.33 -54.81 -6.89
N SER A 1168 28.92 -55.94 -6.33
CA SER A 1168 29.75 -56.81 -5.48
C SER A 1168 31.03 -57.30 -6.19
N ASN A 1169 30.93 -57.76 -7.44
CA ASN A 1169 32.07 -58.24 -8.23
C ASN A 1169 33.08 -57.13 -8.56
N LYS A 1170 32.60 -55.93 -8.91
CA LYS A 1170 33.46 -54.77 -9.21
C LYS A 1170 34.19 -54.30 -7.95
N LEU A 1171 33.49 -54.23 -6.83
CA LEU A 1171 34.06 -53.85 -5.52
C LEU A 1171 35.10 -54.87 -5.04
N ALA A 1172 34.86 -56.17 -5.20
CA ALA A 1172 35.83 -57.22 -4.88
C ALA A 1172 37.12 -57.08 -5.71
N TYR A 1173 36.99 -56.75 -7.00
CA TYR A 1173 38.13 -56.51 -7.87
C TYR A 1173 38.88 -55.22 -7.50
N ILE A 1174 38.18 -54.14 -7.14
CA ILE A 1174 38.78 -52.90 -6.62
C ILE A 1174 39.59 -53.19 -5.34
N ARG A 1175 39.05 -53.97 -4.39
CA ARG A 1175 39.77 -54.37 -3.17
C ARG A 1175 41.05 -55.16 -3.48
N LYS A 1176 41.00 -56.07 -4.45
CA LYS A 1176 42.17 -56.81 -4.93
C LYS A 1176 43.22 -55.88 -5.54
N LEU A 1177 42.81 -54.92 -6.37
CA LEU A 1177 43.70 -53.92 -6.97
C LEU A 1177 44.33 -52.98 -5.93
N LEU A 1178 43.56 -52.53 -4.93
CA LEU A 1178 44.08 -51.71 -3.82
C LEU A 1178 45.22 -52.44 -3.10
N THR A 1179 45.02 -53.74 -2.85
CA THR A 1179 46.01 -54.60 -2.18
C THR A 1179 47.25 -54.80 -3.05
N SER A 1180 47.08 -55.13 -4.35
CA SER A 1180 48.21 -55.36 -5.26
C SER A 1180 49.03 -54.10 -5.54
N LEU A 1181 48.42 -52.92 -5.53
CA LEU A 1181 49.08 -51.63 -5.75
C LEU A 1181 49.65 -51.02 -4.45
N GLY A 1182 49.47 -51.66 -3.30
CA GLY A 1182 49.86 -51.13 -1.99
C GLY A 1182 49.25 -49.76 -1.69
N SER A 1183 47.99 -49.56 -2.08
CA SER A 1183 47.31 -48.26 -2.10
C SER A 1183 46.10 -48.26 -1.16
N HIS A 1184 45.76 -47.11 -0.59
CA HIS A 1184 44.60 -46.96 0.32
C HIS A 1184 43.64 -45.88 -0.20
N ILE A 1185 42.36 -46.01 0.13
CA ILE A 1185 41.32 -45.10 -0.32
C ILE A 1185 40.72 -44.33 0.86
N THR A 1186 40.48 -43.03 0.66
CA THR A 1186 39.83 -42.16 1.64
C THR A 1186 38.83 -41.23 0.98
N HIS A 1187 37.91 -40.68 1.77
CA HIS A 1187 36.98 -39.68 1.30
C HIS A 1187 37.62 -38.29 1.30
N ILE A 1188 37.35 -37.51 0.26
CA ILE A 1188 37.71 -36.10 0.16
C ILE A 1188 36.46 -35.25 -0.05
N TYR A 1189 36.42 -34.01 0.46
CA TYR A 1189 35.32 -33.10 0.14
C TYR A 1189 35.31 -32.73 -1.34
N ARG A 1190 34.13 -32.57 -1.93
CA ARG A 1190 33.94 -32.25 -3.36
C ARG A 1190 34.68 -30.98 -3.78
N GLU A 1191 34.70 -29.98 -2.90
CA GLU A 1191 35.43 -28.72 -3.03
C GLU A 1191 36.95 -28.92 -3.19
N LYS A 1192 37.49 -30.05 -2.72
CA LYS A 1192 38.91 -30.43 -2.88
C LYS A 1192 39.17 -31.43 -4.00
N ASN A 1193 38.12 -31.94 -4.65
CA ASN A 1193 38.21 -32.89 -5.76
C ASN A 1193 37.98 -32.24 -7.13
N MET A 1194 37.95 -30.89 -7.18
CA MET A 1194 37.52 -30.10 -8.34
C MET A 1194 38.29 -30.40 -9.64
N ILE A 1195 39.57 -30.80 -9.55
CA ILE A 1195 40.35 -31.11 -10.75
C ILE A 1195 39.91 -32.44 -11.35
N ALA A 1196 39.63 -33.46 -10.51
CA ALA A 1196 39.10 -34.74 -10.97
C ALA A 1196 37.68 -34.56 -11.55
N ASP A 1197 36.84 -33.75 -10.89
CA ASP A 1197 35.49 -33.35 -11.36
C ASP A 1197 35.55 -32.67 -12.73
N TRP A 1198 36.49 -31.72 -12.89
CA TRP A 1198 36.68 -31.04 -14.16
C TRP A 1198 37.07 -32.02 -15.27
N ILE A 1199 38.02 -32.93 -15.01
CA ILE A 1199 38.44 -33.94 -15.99
C ILE A 1199 37.25 -34.85 -16.36
N ALA A 1200 36.50 -35.32 -15.37
CA ALA A 1200 35.34 -36.17 -15.55
C ALA A 1200 34.27 -35.48 -16.40
N LYS A 1201 33.93 -34.23 -16.09
CA LYS A 1201 32.99 -33.40 -16.87
C LYS A 1201 33.50 -33.12 -18.27
N HIS A 1202 34.80 -32.90 -18.44
CA HIS A 1202 35.40 -32.66 -19.75
C HIS A 1202 35.27 -33.88 -20.66
N SER A 1203 35.56 -35.08 -20.14
CA SER A 1203 35.35 -36.35 -20.85
C SER A 1203 33.88 -36.62 -21.13
N CYS A 1204 32.99 -36.41 -20.15
CA CYS A 1204 31.55 -36.62 -20.33
C CYS A 1204 30.95 -35.67 -21.38
N LYS A 1205 31.35 -34.40 -21.37
CA LYS A 1205 30.82 -33.37 -22.29
C LYS A 1205 31.28 -33.60 -23.72
N ASN A 1206 32.55 -33.94 -23.92
CA ASN A 1206 33.16 -34.08 -25.23
C ASN A 1206 33.06 -35.52 -25.79
N LYS A 1207 32.54 -36.46 -24.99
CA LYS A 1207 32.32 -37.87 -25.35
C LYS A 1207 33.57 -38.57 -25.89
N GLN A 1208 34.73 -38.24 -25.34
CA GLN A 1208 36.01 -38.81 -25.75
C GLN A 1208 36.96 -39.00 -24.57
N ASP A 1209 37.88 -39.94 -24.76
CA ASP A 1209 38.99 -40.20 -23.86
C ASP A 1209 40.11 -39.18 -24.04
N TYR A 1210 40.77 -38.85 -22.94
CA TYR A 1210 41.89 -37.92 -22.93
C TYR A 1210 43.04 -38.49 -22.10
N ASN A 1211 44.25 -38.39 -22.66
CA ASN A 1211 45.50 -38.64 -21.95
C ASN A 1211 46.28 -37.34 -21.85
N TRP A 1212 46.66 -36.92 -20.65
CA TRP A 1212 47.49 -35.71 -20.49
C TRP A 1212 48.96 -36.02 -20.17
N GLY A 1213 49.38 -37.28 -20.28
CA GLY A 1213 50.75 -37.75 -20.06
C GLY A 1213 51.82 -37.33 -21.10
N GLU A 1214 51.44 -36.65 -22.20
CA GLU A 1214 52.39 -36.13 -23.21
C GLU A 1214 52.55 -34.59 -23.17
N GLY A 1215 51.89 -33.93 -22.21
CA GLY A 1215 51.90 -32.48 -22.07
C GLY A 1215 50.50 -31.97 -21.69
N PRO A 1216 50.28 -31.48 -20.47
CA PRO A 1216 48.96 -31.04 -20.06
C PRO A 1216 48.54 -29.76 -20.77
N ASP A 1217 47.25 -29.67 -21.13
CA ASP A 1217 46.61 -28.45 -21.59
C ASP A 1217 46.85 -27.30 -20.59
N THR A 1218 47.00 -26.07 -21.10
CA THR A 1218 47.24 -24.85 -20.31
C THR A 1218 46.24 -24.67 -19.16
N VAL A 1219 45.02 -25.18 -19.34
CA VAL A 1219 43.93 -25.17 -18.36
C VAL A 1219 44.23 -26.07 -17.15
N LEU A 1220 44.68 -27.31 -17.37
CA LEU A 1220 44.94 -28.27 -16.29
C LEU A 1220 46.11 -27.81 -15.39
N ARG A 1221 47.16 -27.24 -15.99
CA ARG A 1221 48.29 -26.65 -15.24
C ARG A 1221 47.88 -25.45 -14.38
N ARG A 1222 46.92 -24.64 -14.84
CA ARG A 1222 46.36 -23.52 -14.05
C ARG A 1222 45.50 -24.02 -12.89
N LEU A 1223 44.66 -25.03 -13.12
CA LEU A 1223 43.82 -25.63 -12.09
C LEU A 1223 44.65 -26.28 -10.97
N VAL A 1224 45.73 -26.99 -11.31
CA VAL A 1224 46.65 -27.57 -10.31
C VAL A 1224 47.35 -26.49 -9.47
N LYS A 1225 47.72 -25.35 -10.07
CA LYS A 1225 48.31 -24.21 -9.34
C LYS A 1225 47.29 -23.51 -8.42
N LEU A 1226 46.02 -23.43 -8.82
CA LEU A 1226 44.95 -22.84 -8.00
C LEU A 1226 44.63 -23.70 -6.76
N ASP A 1227 44.59 -25.02 -6.92
CA ASP A 1227 44.27 -25.99 -5.84
C ASP A 1227 45.36 -26.04 -4.74
N LEU A 1228 46.60 -25.67 -5.06
CA LEU A 1228 47.72 -25.55 -4.10
C LEU A 1228 47.75 -24.21 -3.33
N GLY A 1229 46.98 -23.21 -3.76
CA GLY A 1229 47.10 -21.82 -3.28
C GLY A 1229 45.86 -21.19 -2.65
N LEU A 1230 44.70 -21.88 -2.62
CA LEU A 1230 43.44 -21.32 -2.13
C LEU A 1230 42.78 -22.23 -1.07
N PRO A 1231 42.55 -21.75 0.16
CA PRO A 1231 41.66 -22.43 1.09
C PRO A 1231 40.20 -22.30 0.61
N GLN A 1232 39.47 -23.41 0.56
CA GLN A 1232 38.04 -23.40 0.20
C GLN A 1232 37.17 -23.49 1.46
N LEU A 1233 36.02 -22.81 1.44
CA LEU A 1233 35.06 -22.76 2.55
C LEU A 1233 34.04 -23.89 2.39
N TYR A 1234 33.94 -24.77 3.39
CA TYR A 1234 32.91 -25.79 3.45
C TYR A 1234 31.78 -25.35 4.38
N PHE A 1235 30.54 -25.35 3.87
CA PHE A 1235 29.34 -25.08 4.66
C PHE A 1235 28.67 -26.40 5.02
N ARG A 1236 28.32 -26.59 6.30
CA ARG A 1236 27.58 -27.76 6.77
C ARG A 1236 26.20 -27.37 7.26
#